data_AF-A0A2P6TIM5-F1
#
_entry.id   AF-A0A2P6TIM5-F1
#
_cell.length_a   1.000
_cell.length_b   1.000
_cell.length_c   1.000
_cell.angle_alpha   90.00
_cell.angle_beta   90.00
_cell.angle_gamma   90.00
#
_symmetry.space_group_name_H-M   'P 1'
#
loop_
_entity.id
_entity.type
_entity.pdbx_description
1 polymer ?
#
loop_
_entity_poly.entity_id
_entity_poly.type
_entity_poly.pdbx_seq_one_letter_code
_entity_poly.pdbx_strand_id
1 'polypeptide(L)'
;MSSSGGGKRERSADGGGRKGIRWDEQNLEENERIKKELNPRKIDEPKTPYLSPMDTDEEGDAGHRMRPLALDNPATAAAAAAAVAAAAEAGPAMGNGTSDEAGTSGASGSRGRGRHVRIGRAWSDSDRTVSPSPRHPEGGSGGSGRSPRFGDQYYGEHEGDDEEEEDGSADPQRQEKRRRFKEARKQHYNMREQLARARELMDAAESEDSEDLAAAEREQQGSVCGIDRTIAAPRSGKAAAGPARMSRYARAGGLLLLGAGGLAAAASTTLALSEERSPPRWIYSKLPSREEQVRRLSQGTAANPYDVLIIGGGATGTGCAVDAATRGLRTALIEREDWAAGTSSRSTKLVHGGVRYLEKAFKNLDWSQFKLVFEALHERNVLLKNVPYLSNPLPIMTPCYKWWEPPYFWAGLRMYDLIAGKEGLEWCRYLTPSQALSRFPTLCSHRKDGQSLKGAIVYHDGQFNDSRLAIMLACTAAAAGATVLNHAEAVKLIKDPEGRVVGATVRDTLSGRQHSVYAHTIINAAGPFSDEVRELSQPNSAKMIMPSSGVHVTLPDYYSPENVGMIVPKTKDGRVVFMLPWLDQTIAGTTDSSTDITMRPQPTEEEIQFILDAIADYLVVKVRRSDVQSAWSGIRPLALDPNATDTASASRDHVVTVDPDGLITVTGGKWTTYRLMAQDAIDRAVAEGGLKADACSTAHLKLIGSEGYHSALFTEVAQNYVVPHRPGAIDTNVAKYLVASYGDRAAEVTHIAEQRKLGKRIVRGYPILEAEVIYAVNNEYCETPEDFIARRTRLAFLDKLACEQALPRVVELMAEEKRWSRRRAAAELRRALAFLQTFDAPHPAA
;
A
#
# COMPACT_ATOMS: atom_id res chain seq x y z
N MET A 1 -18.69 -49.47 46.62
CA MET A 1 -18.81 -49.58 48.10
C MET A 1 -18.00 -48.45 48.74
N SER A 2 -18.35 -48.03 49.95
CA SER A 2 -17.56 -47.27 50.96
C SER A 2 -16.37 -46.39 50.53
N SER A 3 -16.21 -45.14 50.99
CA SER A 3 -17.08 -44.27 51.81
C SER A 3 -16.48 -42.85 51.85
N SER A 4 -17.30 -41.84 52.19
CA SER A 4 -16.87 -40.45 52.35
C SER A 4 -16.04 -40.20 53.62
N GLY A 5 -15.25 -39.13 53.63
CA GLY A 5 -14.46 -38.68 54.78
C GLY A 5 -13.96 -37.23 54.61
N GLY A 6 -14.82 -36.25 54.86
CA GLY A 6 -14.46 -34.83 54.79
C GLY A 6 -14.24 -34.20 56.17
N GLY A 7 -13.22 -33.34 56.29
CA GLY A 7 -12.92 -32.55 57.49
C GLY A 7 -12.45 -31.15 57.13
N LYS A 8 -12.67 -30.16 58.01
CA LYS A 8 -12.50 -28.72 57.72
C LYS A 8 -11.90 -27.98 58.92
N ARG A 9 -10.98 -27.03 58.65
CA ARG A 9 -10.54 -25.91 59.53
C ARG A 9 -9.75 -26.32 60.79
N GLU A 10 -8.94 -25.46 61.43
CA GLU A 10 -8.27 -24.21 61.01
C GLU A 10 -7.00 -23.96 61.86
N ARG A 11 -6.06 -23.17 61.31
CA ARG A 11 -5.04 -22.30 61.95
C ARG A 11 -4.51 -22.62 63.37
N SER A 12 -3.19 -22.76 63.44
CA SER A 12 -2.35 -22.03 64.42
C SER A 12 -0.98 -21.75 63.79
N ALA A 13 -0.20 -20.82 64.35
CA ALA A 13 1.11 -20.44 63.83
C ALA A 13 2.15 -20.37 64.97
N ASP A 14 3.39 -20.77 64.69
CA ASP A 14 4.61 -20.00 65.02
C ASP A 14 5.86 -20.61 64.34
N GLY A 15 7.02 -19.96 64.46
CA GLY A 15 8.35 -20.55 64.24
C GLY A 15 9.02 -20.23 62.90
N GLY A 16 10.03 -19.35 62.92
CA GLY A 16 10.80 -18.94 61.74
C GLY A 16 12.14 -19.68 61.54
N GLY A 17 12.95 -19.22 60.57
CA GLY A 17 14.33 -19.70 60.38
C GLY A 17 14.89 -19.56 58.96
N ARG A 18 15.46 -18.39 58.61
CA ARG A 18 16.21 -18.23 57.34
C ARG A 18 17.63 -18.78 57.45
N LYS A 19 18.01 -19.64 56.50
CA LYS A 19 19.38 -19.85 55.99
C LYS A 19 19.27 -20.04 54.47
N GLY A 20 20.18 -19.59 53.62
CA GLY A 20 21.48 -18.96 53.90
C GLY A 20 22.55 -19.58 53.00
N ILE A 21 22.51 -19.27 51.70
CA ILE A 21 23.43 -19.83 50.70
C ILE A 21 24.73 -19.00 50.68
N ARG A 22 25.88 -19.69 50.63
CA ARG A 22 27.22 -19.09 50.59
C ARG A 22 27.49 -18.42 49.25
N TRP A 23 28.27 -17.34 49.29
CA TRP A 23 28.97 -16.78 48.13
C TRP A 23 30.45 -17.19 48.23
N ASP A 24 31.08 -17.53 47.11
CA ASP A 24 32.51 -17.86 47.06
C ASP A 24 33.36 -16.60 46.81
N GLU A 25 34.35 -16.38 47.67
CA GLU A 25 35.17 -15.16 47.69
C GLU A 25 36.27 -15.13 46.61
N GLN A 26 36.55 -16.26 45.94
CA GLN A 26 37.65 -16.38 44.96
C GLN A 26 37.46 -15.50 43.71
N ASN A 27 36.22 -15.20 43.31
CA ASN A 27 35.95 -14.37 42.12
C ASN A 27 36.31 -12.88 42.28
N LEU A 28 36.62 -12.40 43.49
CA LEU A 28 36.98 -10.99 43.72
C LEU A 28 38.47 -10.70 43.51
N GLU A 29 39.36 -11.62 43.91
CA GLU A 29 40.80 -11.44 43.76
C GLU A 29 41.24 -11.47 42.28
N GLU A 30 40.63 -12.33 41.47
CA GLU A 30 40.93 -12.45 40.04
C GLU A 30 40.50 -11.19 39.26
N ASN A 31 39.36 -10.59 39.61
CA ASN A 31 38.91 -9.32 39.02
C ASN A 31 39.81 -8.12 39.41
N GLU A 32 40.37 -8.09 40.62
CA GLU A 32 41.36 -7.06 41.01
C GLU A 32 42.76 -7.31 40.41
N ARG A 33 43.08 -8.55 40.05
CA ARG A 33 44.32 -8.90 39.35
C ARG A 33 44.28 -8.41 37.90
N ILE A 34 43.20 -8.69 37.17
CA ILE A 34 43.02 -8.25 35.77
C ILE A 34 43.09 -6.72 35.64
N LYS A 35 42.52 -5.97 36.60
CA LYS A 35 42.63 -4.49 36.67
C LYS A 35 44.05 -3.95 36.86
N LYS A 36 44.99 -4.76 37.39
CA LYS A 36 46.39 -4.35 37.60
C LYS A 36 47.30 -4.61 36.40
N GLU A 37 46.92 -5.55 35.53
CA GLU A 37 47.75 -5.96 34.38
C GLU A 37 47.53 -5.04 33.16
N LEU A 38 46.41 -4.31 33.07
CA LEU A 38 46.12 -3.30 32.03
C LEU A 38 46.55 -1.88 32.42
N ASN A 39 47.87 -1.63 32.50
CA ASN A 39 48.43 -0.28 32.73
C ASN A 39 49.73 -0.03 31.93
N PRO A 40 49.64 0.52 30.70
CA PRO A 40 50.81 0.84 29.89
C PRO A 40 51.57 2.06 30.45
N ARG A 41 52.87 1.90 30.71
CA ARG A 41 53.71 3.01 31.19
C ARG A 41 54.16 3.94 30.06
N LYS A 42 54.14 5.24 30.39
CA LYS A 42 54.79 6.42 29.77
C LYS A 42 56.12 6.10 29.04
N ILE A 43 56.54 6.86 28.02
CA ILE A 43 57.08 8.24 28.00
C ILE A 43 57.05 8.69 26.51
N ASP A 44 56.86 9.95 26.07
CA ASP A 44 57.39 11.25 26.52
C ASP A 44 56.48 12.44 26.11
N GLU A 45 56.51 13.57 26.83
CA GLU A 45 55.83 14.82 26.40
C GLU A 45 56.36 16.07 27.15
N PRO A 46 56.79 17.14 26.44
CA PRO A 46 57.04 18.43 27.09
C PRO A 46 56.69 19.68 26.25
N LYS A 47 55.53 20.32 26.50
CA LYS A 47 55.43 21.72 27.04
C LYS A 47 54.02 22.35 26.97
N THR A 48 53.68 22.99 28.09
CA THR A 48 52.54 23.88 28.43
C THR A 48 52.48 25.19 27.62
N PRO A 49 51.40 26.02 27.70
CA PRO A 49 50.26 25.96 28.62
C PRO A 49 48.84 26.08 28.00
N TYR A 50 47.83 25.74 28.81
CA TYR A 50 46.44 26.21 28.62
C TYR A 50 46.29 27.69 29.04
N LEU A 51 45.42 28.43 28.36
CA LEU A 51 44.83 29.69 28.85
C LEU A 51 43.33 29.69 28.53
N SER A 52 42.53 30.23 29.46
CA SER A 52 41.06 30.28 29.36
C SER A 52 40.58 31.38 28.40
N PRO A 53 39.44 31.20 27.72
CA PRO A 53 38.60 32.31 27.30
C PRO A 53 37.86 32.88 28.53
N MET A 54 37.97 34.19 28.74
CA MET A 54 36.95 34.96 29.47
C MET A 54 35.88 35.45 28.49
N ASP A 55 34.77 35.92 29.05
CA ASP A 55 33.64 36.53 28.35
C ASP A 55 34.02 37.84 27.63
N THR A 56 33.36 38.10 26.50
CA THR A 56 32.86 39.43 26.12
C THR A 56 31.55 39.26 25.33
N ASP A 57 30.46 39.50 26.04
CA ASP A 57 29.28 40.30 25.64
C ASP A 57 28.55 40.03 24.30
N GLU A 58 27.22 39.87 24.44
CA GLU A 58 26.11 40.63 23.83
C GLU A 58 26.27 41.14 22.36
N GLU A 59 25.27 41.05 21.47
CA GLU A 59 23.82 41.19 21.67
C GLU A 59 22.99 39.96 21.20
N GLY A 60 21.71 39.87 21.61
CA GLY A 60 20.84 38.72 21.34
C GLY A 60 19.78 38.94 20.25
N ASP A 61 19.24 37.85 19.71
CA ASP A 61 18.01 37.84 18.91
C ASP A 61 16.84 37.24 19.72
N ALA A 62 15.79 38.03 19.92
CA ALA A 62 14.65 37.66 20.75
C ALA A 62 13.59 36.93 19.93
N GLY A 63 13.36 35.65 20.26
CA GLY A 63 12.54 34.70 19.50
C GLY A 63 11.19 35.22 19.01
N HIS A 64 11.18 35.81 17.81
CA HIS A 64 9.99 36.38 17.18
C HIS A 64 9.08 35.27 16.66
N ARG A 65 8.19 34.77 17.55
CA ARG A 65 6.93 34.16 17.14
C ARG A 65 6.04 35.23 16.49
N MET A 66 6.35 35.56 15.24
CA MET A 66 5.46 36.32 14.36
C MET A 66 4.10 35.61 14.36
N ARG A 67 3.06 36.30 14.85
CA ARG A 67 1.69 35.83 14.72
C ARG A 67 1.38 35.70 13.22
N PRO A 68 0.72 34.63 12.76
CA PRO A 68 0.31 34.55 11.37
C PRO A 68 -0.60 35.74 11.04
N LEU A 69 -0.21 36.54 10.05
CA LEU A 69 -1.10 37.53 9.45
C LEU A 69 -2.28 36.77 8.82
N ALA A 70 -3.50 37.13 9.21
CA ALA A 70 -4.70 36.65 8.53
C ALA A 70 -4.72 37.25 7.13
N LEU A 71 -4.59 36.40 6.11
CA LEU A 71 -4.58 36.80 4.69
C LEU A 71 -6.00 36.89 4.15
N ASP A 72 -6.83 37.69 4.82
CA ASP A 72 -8.24 37.95 4.46
C ASP A 72 -8.38 38.95 3.28
N ASN A 73 -7.29 39.29 2.60
CA ASN A 73 -7.23 40.33 1.58
C ASN A 73 -6.58 39.82 0.28
N PRO A 74 -7.30 39.78 -0.87
CA PRO A 74 -6.74 39.32 -2.14
C PRO A 74 -5.62 40.21 -2.69
N ALA A 75 -5.47 41.46 -2.24
CA ALA A 75 -4.45 42.38 -2.75
C ALA A 75 -3.01 41.93 -2.42
N THR A 76 -2.77 41.30 -1.27
CA THR A 76 -1.43 40.78 -0.91
C THR A 76 -1.09 39.49 -1.67
N ALA A 77 -2.09 38.65 -1.96
CA ALA A 77 -1.92 37.50 -2.86
C ALA A 77 -1.58 37.97 -4.29
N ALA A 78 -2.26 39.00 -4.79
CA ALA A 78 -1.95 39.60 -6.09
C ALA A 78 -0.54 40.21 -6.16
N ALA A 79 -0.08 40.88 -5.09
CA ALA A 79 1.29 41.41 -5.01
C ALA A 79 2.36 40.30 -5.03
N ALA A 80 2.13 39.19 -4.34
CA ALA A 80 3.02 38.03 -4.39
C ALA A 80 3.01 37.36 -5.77
N ALA A 81 1.84 37.24 -6.41
CA ALA A 81 1.73 36.71 -7.77
C ALA A 81 2.45 37.60 -8.80
N ALA A 82 2.36 38.93 -8.69
CA ALA A 82 3.07 39.87 -9.55
C ALA A 82 4.60 39.74 -9.44
N ALA A 83 5.13 39.52 -8.23
CA ALA A 83 6.56 39.26 -8.03
C ALA A 83 7.02 37.94 -8.68
N VAL A 84 6.18 36.90 -8.68
CA VAL A 84 6.45 35.63 -9.36
C VAL A 84 6.33 35.77 -10.89
N ALA A 85 5.37 36.56 -11.38
CA ALA A 85 5.24 36.84 -12.81
C ALA A 85 6.47 37.61 -13.37
N ALA A 86 6.91 38.65 -12.67
CA ALA A 86 8.13 39.39 -13.04
C ALA A 86 9.40 38.50 -13.03
N ALA A 87 9.46 37.49 -12.16
CA ALA A 87 10.53 36.50 -12.16
C ALA A 87 10.44 35.49 -13.33
N ALA A 88 9.24 35.26 -13.88
CA ALA A 88 9.02 34.39 -15.04
C ALA A 88 9.31 35.11 -16.37
N GLU A 89 9.00 36.41 -16.48
CA GLU A 89 9.29 37.24 -17.66
C GLU A 89 10.80 37.48 -17.89
N ALA A 90 11.64 37.25 -16.87
CA ALA A 90 13.10 37.32 -16.97
C ALA A 90 13.75 36.10 -17.68
N GLY A 91 12.96 35.13 -18.14
CA GLY A 91 13.45 34.00 -18.95
C GLY A 91 13.66 34.39 -20.43
N PRO A 92 14.69 33.85 -21.12
CA PRO A 92 14.98 34.24 -22.50
C PRO A 92 13.88 33.78 -23.48
N ALA A 93 13.26 34.74 -24.16
CA ALA A 93 12.23 34.48 -25.16
C ALA A 93 12.79 33.77 -26.41
N MET A 94 12.04 32.80 -26.92
CA MET A 94 12.23 32.18 -28.23
C MET A 94 10.99 32.47 -29.07
N GLY A 95 11.16 33.01 -30.29
CA GLY A 95 10.09 33.63 -31.05
C GLY A 95 9.07 32.65 -31.64
N ASN A 96 7.79 33.05 -31.64
CA ASN A 96 6.73 32.38 -32.38
C ASN A 96 6.82 32.73 -33.88
N GLY A 97 6.66 31.71 -34.74
CA GLY A 97 6.28 31.88 -36.14
C GLY A 97 4.83 31.43 -36.34
N THR A 98 3.97 32.29 -36.88
CA THR A 98 2.52 32.10 -36.98
C THR A 98 2.07 31.85 -38.43
N SER A 99 1.22 30.83 -38.65
CA SER A 99 0.26 30.80 -39.79
C SER A 99 -0.73 29.62 -39.68
N ASP A 100 -1.85 29.86 -39.03
CA ASP A 100 -3.25 29.60 -39.43
C ASP A 100 -3.65 28.40 -40.34
N GLU A 101 -4.61 27.64 -39.80
CA GLU A 101 -5.87 27.12 -40.40
C GLU A 101 -5.96 26.13 -41.59
N ALA A 102 -6.89 25.18 -41.36
CA ALA A 102 -7.81 24.50 -42.31
C ALA A 102 -7.27 23.52 -43.38
N GLY A 103 -8.13 22.57 -43.78
CA GLY A 103 -7.97 21.84 -45.05
C GLY A 103 -8.07 20.30 -45.00
N THR A 104 -9.30 19.81 -44.94
CA THR A 104 -9.74 18.43 -45.26
C THR A 104 -8.96 17.65 -46.34
N SER A 105 -8.66 16.37 -46.05
CA SER A 105 -8.64 15.21 -46.99
C SER A 105 -7.61 15.16 -48.14
N GLY A 106 -7.31 13.95 -48.64
CA GLY A 106 -6.76 13.78 -50.00
C GLY A 106 -5.51 12.87 -50.10
N ALA A 107 -5.66 11.74 -50.80
CA ALA A 107 -4.65 10.71 -50.97
C ALA A 107 -3.45 11.04 -51.90
N SER A 108 -2.38 10.25 -51.74
CA SER A 108 -1.33 9.91 -52.75
C SER A 108 -0.31 11.01 -53.12
N GLY A 109 0.74 10.67 -53.92
CA GLY A 109 1.39 11.72 -54.72
C GLY A 109 2.86 11.64 -55.15
N SER A 110 3.75 10.83 -54.56
CA SER A 110 5.09 10.42 -55.10
C SER A 110 6.07 11.44 -55.78
N ARG A 111 7.37 11.39 -55.39
CA ARG A 111 8.57 11.89 -56.14
C ARG A 111 8.69 13.43 -56.31
N GLY A 112 9.86 14.09 -56.23
CA GLY A 112 11.23 13.66 -55.91
C GLY A 112 12.31 14.45 -56.67
N ARG A 113 13.54 14.57 -56.09
CA ARG A 113 14.77 15.24 -56.62
C ARG A 113 14.76 16.80 -56.58
N GLY A 114 15.88 17.50 -56.31
CA GLY A 114 17.19 17.08 -55.81
C GLY A 114 18.39 17.97 -56.23
N ARG A 115 19.61 17.64 -55.76
CA ARG A 115 20.96 18.19 -56.14
C ARG A 115 21.33 19.56 -55.51
N HIS A 116 22.41 19.64 -54.69
CA HIS A 116 23.85 19.92 -55.02
C HIS A 116 24.12 21.43 -55.28
N VAL A 117 25.27 22.04 -54.97
CA VAL A 117 26.72 21.66 -55.11
C VAL A 117 27.50 22.30 -53.91
N ARG A 118 28.39 21.61 -53.15
CA ARG A 118 29.87 21.41 -53.32
C ARG A 118 30.65 22.75 -53.35
N ILE A 119 31.82 22.98 -52.73
CA ILE A 119 33.17 22.35 -52.77
C ILE A 119 33.94 22.84 -51.51
N GLY A 120 34.93 22.18 -50.89
CA GLY A 120 35.54 20.85 -51.09
C GLY A 120 37.08 20.83 -50.88
N ARG A 121 37.68 19.61 -50.87
CA ARG A 121 39.13 19.26 -50.73
C ARG A 121 39.72 19.41 -49.31
N ALA A 122 40.66 18.59 -48.82
CA ALA A 122 41.24 17.25 -49.17
C ALA A 122 42.14 16.83 -47.95
N TRP A 123 42.87 15.71 -47.79
CA TRP A 123 43.16 14.41 -48.45
C TRP A 123 43.90 13.54 -47.37
N SER A 124 44.31 12.26 -47.47
CA SER A 124 44.16 11.09 -48.38
C SER A 124 44.86 9.88 -47.69
N ASP A 125 44.45 8.61 -47.78
CA ASP A 125 43.21 8.05 -48.35
C ASP A 125 42.61 6.93 -47.44
N SER A 126 42.56 5.61 -47.65
CA SER A 126 42.85 4.71 -48.79
C SER A 126 42.17 3.33 -48.67
N ASP A 127 41.83 2.73 -49.82
CA ASP A 127 41.72 1.31 -50.22
C ASP A 127 41.81 0.14 -49.21
N ARG A 128 41.04 -0.98 -49.34
CA ARG A 128 40.00 -1.37 -50.33
C ARG A 128 39.05 -2.47 -49.74
N THR A 129 38.14 -3.03 -50.55
CA THR A 129 36.91 -3.74 -50.13
C THR A 129 36.67 -5.15 -50.75
N VAL A 130 35.78 -5.92 -50.08
CA VAL A 130 34.81 -6.90 -50.64
C VAL A 130 35.20 -8.38 -50.94
N SER A 131 34.23 -9.28 -50.65
CA SER A 131 34.15 -10.75 -50.82
C SER A 131 33.81 -11.17 -52.29
N PRO A 132 33.61 -12.46 -52.72
CA PRO A 132 32.86 -13.56 -52.07
C PRO A 132 33.37 -15.02 -52.33
N SER A 133 32.50 -16.02 -52.08
CA SER A 133 32.63 -17.50 -52.24
C SER A 133 32.35 -17.98 -53.70
N PRO A 134 32.30 -19.29 -54.10
CA PRO A 134 32.64 -20.58 -53.42
C PRO A 134 33.40 -21.65 -54.31
N ARG A 135 33.75 -22.84 -53.76
CA ARG A 135 33.73 -24.20 -54.43
C ARG A 135 34.23 -25.38 -53.55
N HIS A 136 33.88 -26.61 -53.94
CA HIS A 136 34.25 -27.96 -53.41
C HIS A 136 35.17 -28.71 -54.44
N PRO A 137 35.66 -29.98 -54.27
CA PRO A 137 35.28 -31.07 -53.34
C PRO A 137 36.46 -31.91 -52.71
N GLU A 138 36.13 -33.10 -52.18
CA GLU A 138 36.96 -34.27 -51.78
C GLU A 138 37.81 -34.19 -50.48
N GLY A 139 37.80 -35.19 -49.58
CA GLY A 139 36.97 -36.41 -49.48
C GLY A 139 37.42 -37.37 -48.35
N GLY A 140 36.62 -38.39 -48.00
CA GLY A 140 37.13 -39.64 -47.36
C GLY A 140 36.61 -40.10 -45.97
N SER A 141 35.56 -40.94 -45.98
CA SER A 141 35.30 -42.08 -45.06
C SER A 141 34.91 -41.91 -43.56
N GLY A 142 33.95 -42.76 -43.12
CA GLY A 142 33.67 -43.12 -41.71
C GLY A 142 32.84 -42.11 -40.89
N GLY A 143 31.75 -42.46 -40.22
CA GLY A 143 30.98 -43.72 -40.14
C GLY A 143 29.62 -43.46 -39.47
N SER A 144 28.64 -44.37 -39.60
CA SER A 144 27.25 -44.14 -39.15
C SER A 144 26.97 -44.60 -37.72
N GLY A 145 26.09 -43.88 -37.01
CA GLY A 145 25.56 -44.28 -35.69
C GLY A 145 24.43 -43.38 -35.21
N ARG A 146 23.26 -43.96 -34.89
CA ARG A 146 22.16 -43.28 -34.17
C ARG A 146 22.22 -43.59 -32.67
N SER A 147 21.54 -42.78 -31.87
CA SER A 147 21.41 -42.90 -30.41
C SER A 147 20.84 -44.26 -29.95
N PRO A 148 21.11 -44.62 -28.68
CA PRO A 148 20.00 -45.00 -27.79
C PRO A 148 20.02 -44.24 -26.44
N ARG A 149 19.10 -44.61 -25.53
CA ARG A 149 18.83 -43.97 -24.22
C ARG A 149 19.31 -44.85 -23.04
N PHE A 150 19.31 -44.22 -21.86
CA PHE A 150 19.12 -44.80 -20.51
C PHE A 150 20.23 -45.66 -19.88
N GLY A 151 20.31 -45.54 -18.55
CA GLY A 151 21.20 -46.29 -17.67
C GLY A 151 21.33 -45.63 -16.30
N ASP A 152 20.36 -45.86 -15.40
CA ASP A 152 20.58 -45.66 -13.96
C ASP A 152 21.57 -46.70 -13.43
N GLN A 153 22.46 -46.34 -12.50
CA GLN A 153 22.67 -47.13 -11.27
C GLN A 153 23.64 -46.55 -10.23
N TYR A 154 23.36 -46.95 -8.98
CA TYR A 154 24.17 -46.95 -7.76
C TYR A 154 24.37 -45.70 -6.90
N TYR A 155 24.33 -45.98 -5.60
CA TYR A 155 24.34 -45.05 -4.46
C TYR A 155 25.77 -44.67 -4.05
N GLY A 156 25.85 -43.56 -3.31
CA GLY A 156 27.05 -43.12 -2.61
C GLY A 156 26.68 -42.10 -1.54
N GLU A 157 25.94 -42.54 -0.52
CA GLU A 157 25.68 -41.71 0.66
C GLU A 157 26.99 -41.53 1.44
N HIS A 158 27.48 -40.29 1.45
CA HIS A 158 28.49 -39.84 2.40
C HIS A 158 27.88 -38.70 3.23
N GLU A 159 27.23 -39.09 4.33
CA GLU A 159 27.30 -38.26 5.52
C GLU A 159 28.77 -38.24 5.96
N GLY A 160 29.31 -37.04 6.13
CA GLY A 160 30.66 -36.80 6.61
C GLY A 160 30.63 -35.54 7.44
N ASP A 161 31.04 -35.64 8.70
CA ASP A 161 31.17 -34.50 9.59
C ASP A 161 32.35 -33.63 9.12
N ASP A 162 32.03 -32.47 8.53
CA ASP A 162 33.02 -31.42 8.23
C ASP A 162 33.50 -30.80 9.56
N GLU A 163 34.54 -31.37 10.18
CA GLU A 163 35.24 -30.77 11.33
C GLU A 163 35.83 -29.39 10.97
N GLU A 164 35.90 -28.48 11.95
CA GLU A 164 36.22 -27.06 11.70
C GLU A 164 37.73 -26.77 11.59
N GLU A 165 38.28 -26.80 10.36
CA GLU A 165 39.58 -26.17 10.08
C GLU A 165 39.47 -24.64 9.89
N GLU A 166 39.96 -23.87 10.87
CA GLU A 166 40.13 -22.42 10.77
C GLU A 166 41.33 -22.03 9.87
N ASP A 167 41.10 -21.95 8.55
CA ASP A 167 42.01 -21.26 7.60
C ASP A 167 42.08 -19.75 7.94
N GLY A 168 43.04 -19.38 8.80
CA GLY A 168 43.34 -18.04 9.31
C GLY A 168 43.82 -17.01 8.28
N SER A 169 43.38 -17.11 7.02
CA SER A 169 43.70 -16.14 5.98
C SER A 169 43.10 -14.75 6.26
N ALA A 170 43.97 -13.76 6.48
CA ALA A 170 43.64 -12.39 6.85
C ALA A 170 43.19 -11.48 5.68
N ASP A 171 42.59 -12.05 4.63
CA ASP A 171 42.06 -11.31 3.47
C ASP A 171 40.54 -11.04 3.63
N PRO A 172 40.11 -9.79 3.88
CA PRO A 172 38.70 -9.46 4.06
C PRO A 172 37.83 -9.74 2.82
N GLN A 173 38.40 -9.65 1.61
CA GLN A 173 37.65 -9.93 0.38
C GLN A 173 37.42 -11.44 0.21
N ARG A 174 38.41 -12.27 0.55
CA ARG A 174 38.29 -13.74 0.57
C ARG A 174 37.30 -14.20 1.65
N GLN A 175 37.31 -13.57 2.82
CA GLN A 175 36.34 -13.82 3.89
C GLN A 175 34.91 -13.42 3.48
N GLU A 176 34.70 -12.21 2.96
CA GLU A 176 33.38 -11.75 2.46
C GLU A 176 32.88 -12.64 1.31
N LYS A 177 33.76 -13.08 0.41
CA LYS A 177 33.42 -14.03 -0.66
C LYS A 177 33.04 -15.41 -0.11
N ARG A 178 33.74 -15.93 0.91
CA ARG A 178 33.35 -17.15 1.65
C ARG A 178 32.02 -16.98 2.37
N ARG A 179 31.75 -15.81 2.98
CA ARG A 179 30.47 -15.49 3.64
C ARG A 179 29.32 -15.52 2.63
N ARG A 180 29.44 -14.78 1.53
CA ARG A 180 28.46 -14.79 0.41
C ARG A 180 28.23 -16.20 -0.13
N PHE A 181 29.27 -17.03 -0.24
CA PHE A 181 29.13 -18.40 -0.72
C PHE A 181 28.45 -19.35 0.30
N LYS A 182 28.78 -19.25 1.60
CA LYS A 182 28.06 -19.97 2.67
C LYS A 182 26.59 -19.52 2.73
N GLU A 183 26.31 -18.23 2.56
CA GLU A 183 24.96 -17.67 2.52
C GLU A 183 24.16 -18.11 1.27
N ALA A 184 24.80 -18.18 0.10
CA ALA A 184 24.21 -18.69 -1.13
C ALA A 184 23.90 -20.19 -1.06
N ARG A 185 24.78 -21.02 -0.47
CA ARG A 185 24.46 -22.43 -0.17
C ARG A 185 23.26 -22.55 0.77
N LYS A 186 23.17 -21.71 1.81
CA LYS A 186 21.99 -21.69 2.72
C LYS A 186 20.71 -21.20 2.03
N GLN A 187 20.77 -20.23 1.12
CA GLN A 187 19.63 -19.83 0.27
C GLN A 187 19.18 -20.98 -0.63
N HIS A 188 20.10 -21.63 -1.33
CA HIS A 188 19.79 -22.76 -2.22
C HIS A 188 19.20 -23.97 -1.45
N TYR A 189 19.63 -24.21 -0.21
CA TYR A 189 19.07 -25.26 0.65
C TYR A 189 17.61 -24.96 1.04
N ASN A 190 17.32 -23.76 1.57
CA ASN A 190 15.94 -23.35 1.90
C ASN A 190 15.04 -23.30 0.65
N MET A 191 15.57 -22.87 -0.49
CA MET A 191 14.86 -22.91 -1.78
C MET A 191 14.51 -24.34 -2.20
N ARG A 192 15.42 -25.31 -2.02
CA ARG A 192 15.10 -26.74 -2.24
C ARG A 192 14.03 -27.24 -1.29
N GLU A 193 14.06 -26.85 -0.02
CA GLU A 193 13.03 -27.25 0.96
C GLU A 193 11.64 -26.71 0.59
N GLN A 194 11.53 -25.42 0.23
CA GLN A 194 10.25 -24.83 -0.20
C GLN A 194 9.75 -25.42 -1.53
N LEU A 195 10.66 -25.71 -2.48
CA LEU A 195 10.30 -26.38 -3.74
C LEU A 195 9.92 -27.85 -3.54
N ALA A 196 10.48 -28.55 -2.55
CA ALA A 196 10.06 -29.90 -2.16
C ALA A 196 8.64 -29.86 -1.58
N ARG A 197 8.38 -29.01 -0.57
CA ARG A 197 7.03 -28.77 -0.01
C ARG A 197 6.01 -28.41 -1.09
N ALA A 198 6.37 -27.56 -2.05
CA ALA A 198 5.50 -27.15 -3.14
C ALA A 198 5.16 -28.32 -4.10
N ARG A 199 6.11 -29.23 -4.34
CA ARG A 199 5.87 -30.47 -5.11
C ARG A 199 5.03 -31.44 -4.31
N GLU A 200 5.38 -31.73 -3.07
CA GLU A 200 4.61 -32.60 -2.17
C GLU A 200 3.12 -32.19 -2.08
N LEU A 201 2.83 -30.89 -2.00
CA LEU A 201 1.44 -30.37 -2.01
C LEU A 201 0.72 -30.56 -3.36
N MET A 202 1.44 -30.56 -4.48
CA MET A 202 0.88 -30.72 -5.84
C MET A 202 0.73 -32.20 -6.20
N ASP A 203 1.80 -32.98 -6.03
CA ASP A 203 1.89 -34.42 -6.26
C ASP A 203 0.85 -35.17 -5.39
N ALA A 204 0.67 -34.77 -4.12
CA ALA A 204 -0.36 -35.33 -3.26
C ALA A 204 -1.78 -35.00 -3.77
N ALA A 205 -2.02 -33.79 -4.27
CA ALA A 205 -3.33 -33.42 -4.83
C ALA A 205 -3.64 -34.16 -6.14
N GLU A 206 -2.63 -34.41 -6.98
CA GLU A 206 -2.78 -35.24 -8.19
C GLU A 206 -3.01 -36.73 -7.83
N SER A 207 -2.43 -37.23 -6.73
CA SER A 207 -2.75 -38.56 -6.22
C SER A 207 -4.18 -38.65 -5.66
N GLU A 208 -4.65 -37.63 -4.93
CA GLU A 208 -6.03 -37.54 -4.44
C GLU A 208 -7.04 -37.44 -5.60
N ASP A 209 -6.77 -36.63 -6.63
CA ASP A 209 -7.59 -36.56 -7.85
C ASP A 209 -7.67 -37.94 -8.56
N SER A 210 -6.62 -38.76 -8.51
CA SER A 210 -6.61 -40.13 -9.08
C SER A 210 -7.42 -41.14 -8.24
N GLU A 211 -7.38 -41.03 -6.91
CA GLU A 211 -8.20 -41.87 -6.02
C GLU A 211 -9.67 -41.44 -6.00
N ASP A 212 -9.97 -40.13 -6.05
CA ASP A 212 -11.34 -39.59 -6.21
C ASP A 212 -11.97 -40.07 -7.52
N LEU A 213 -11.22 -40.09 -8.63
CA LEU A 213 -11.69 -40.63 -9.92
C LEU A 213 -11.98 -42.14 -9.82
N ALA A 214 -11.05 -42.91 -9.25
CA ALA A 214 -11.25 -44.35 -9.03
C ALA A 214 -12.39 -44.66 -8.04
N ALA A 215 -12.67 -43.77 -7.09
CA ALA A 215 -13.81 -43.86 -6.18
C ALA A 215 -15.14 -43.52 -6.90
N ALA A 216 -15.17 -42.47 -7.71
CA ALA A 216 -16.34 -42.09 -8.50
C ALA A 216 -16.71 -43.17 -9.55
N GLU A 217 -15.72 -43.81 -10.19
CA GLU A 217 -15.96 -44.96 -11.08
C GLU A 217 -16.55 -46.16 -10.31
N ARG A 218 -16.08 -46.42 -9.08
CA ARG A 218 -16.65 -47.47 -8.21
C ARG A 218 -18.07 -47.14 -7.74
N GLU A 219 -18.36 -45.87 -7.45
CA GLU A 219 -19.69 -45.42 -7.03
C GLU A 219 -20.70 -45.47 -8.20
N GLN A 220 -20.28 -45.12 -9.42
CA GLN A 220 -21.08 -45.34 -10.64
C GLN A 220 -21.35 -46.82 -10.92
N GLN A 221 -20.44 -47.72 -10.56
CA GLN A 221 -20.65 -49.17 -10.66
C GLN A 221 -21.49 -49.77 -9.51
N GLY A 222 -21.77 -49.00 -8.45
CA GLY A 222 -22.39 -49.50 -7.22
C GLY A 222 -23.89 -49.26 -7.03
N SER A 223 -24.52 -48.38 -7.82
CA SER A 223 -25.85 -47.82 -7.50
C SER A 223 -26.98 -48.26 -8.44
N VAL A 224 -27.60 -49.41 -8.13
CA VAL A 224 -28.90 -49.84 -8.68
C VAL A 224 -29.76 -50.41 -7.52
N CYS A 225 -31.00 -49.90 -7.39
CA CYS A 225 -31.90 -49.95 -6.22
C CYS A 225 -31.60 -48.86 -5.16
N GLY A 226 -32.57 -48.26 -4.47
CA GLY A 226 -34.03 -48.49 -4.50
C GLY A 226 -34.84 -47.30 -3.92
N ILE A 227 -36.16 -47.47 -3.82
CA ILE A 227 -37.17 -46.41 -3.54
C ILE A 227 -37.73 -46.56 -2.11
N ASP A 228 -37.94 -45.46 -1.36
CA ASP A 228 -39.29 -45.04 -0.90
C ASP A 228 -39.38 -43.64 -0.22
N ARG A 229 -40.62 -43.22 0.07
CA ARG A 229 -41.06 -41.94 0.65
C ARG A 229 -41.61 -42.12 2.07
N THR A 230 -41.68 -41.03 2.85
CA THR A 230 -42.81 -40.81 3.77
C THR A 230 -43.04 -39.32 4.08
N ILE A 231 -44.22 -38.97 4.60
CA ILE A 231 -44.69 -37.60 4.84
C ILE A 231 -45.25 -37.49 6.26
N ALA A 232 -44.97 -36.40 6.99
CA ALA A 232 -45.73 -36.00 8.17
C ALA A 232 -45.64 -34.49 8.46
N ALA A 233 -46.72 -33.93 9.01
CA ALA A 233 -46.82 -32.59 9.62
C ALA A 233 -47.88 -32.64 10.74
N PRO A 234 -47.88 -31.70 11.72
CA PRO A 234 -49.07 -30.82 11.78
C PRO A 234 -48.87 -29.39 12.35
N ARG A 235 -49.49 -28.43 11.65
CA ARG A 235 -50.35 -27.31 12.13
C ARG A 235 -50.27 -26.76 13.58
N SER A 236 -49.80 -25.50 13.65
CA SER A 236 -50.51 -24.26 14.12
C SER A 236 -51.15 -24.13 15.52
N GLY A 237 -50.91 -22.95 16.15
CA GLY A 237 -51.76 -22.31 17.18
C GLY A 237 -51.77 -20.77 17.01
N LYS A 238 -52.75 -20.04 17.58
CA LYS A 238 -52.96 -18.58 17.38
C LYS A 238 -53.10 -17.76 18.69
N ALA A 239 -52.40 -16.63 18.72
CA ALA A 239 -52.74 -15.28 19.22
C ALA A 239 -53.70 -15.02 20.43
N ALA A 240 -53.20 -14.24 21.40
CA ALA A 240 -53.90 -13.18 22.15
C ALA A 240 -52.81 -12.22 22.72
N ALA A 241 -52.75 -10.93 22.36
CA ALA A 241 -53.49 -9.77 22.89
C ALA A 241 -52.91 -9.21 24.22
N GLY A 242 -52.63 -7.90 24.27
CA GLY A 242 -52.07 -7.19 25.45
C GLY A 242 -53.08 -6.27 26.14
N PRO A 243 -52.62 -5.32 26.98
CA PRO A 243 -53.16 -3.96 26.86
C PRO A 243 -52.12 -2.83 26.98
N ALA A 244 -52.61 -1.60 26.78
CA ALA A 244 -51.85 -0.44 26.34
C ALA A 244 -51.43 0.59 27.41
N ARG A 245 -50.46 1.44 27.03
CA ARG A 245 -50.33 2.90 27.32
C ARG A 245 -50.37 3.42 28.78
N MET A 246 -49.38 4.26 29.10
CA MET A 246 -49.66 5.69 29.34
C MET A 246 -48.48 6.59 28.93
N SER A 247 -48.68 7.91 28.88
CA SER A 247 -47.71 8.90 28.43
C SER A 247 -47.65 10.13 29.35
N ARG A 248 -46.61 10.96 29.21
CA ARG A 248 -46.72 12.41 29.45
C ARG A 248 -45.60 13.21 28.77
N TYR A 249 -45.87 14.50 28.55
CA TYR A 249 -44.99 15.48 27.91
C TYR A 249 -44.19 16.30 28.94
N ALA A 250 -43.08 16.88 28.50
CA ALA A 250 -42.57 18.19 28.95
C ALA A 250 -42.05 18.96 27.73
N ARG A 251 -42.07 20.30 27.74
CA ARG A 251 -41.79 21.12 26.53
C ARG A 251 -41.20 22.50 26.88
N ALA A 252 -40.08 22.83 26.24
CA ALA A 252 -39.54 24.17 25.94
C ALA A 252 -39.24 25.21 27.06
N GLY A 253 -38.19 26.00 26.81
CA GLY A 253 -38.21 27.45 27.09
C GLY A 253 -37.20 27.98 28.11
N GLY A 254 -36.19 28.72 27.62
CA GLY A 254 -35.30 29.56 28.44
C GLY A 254 -34.49 30.49 27.53
N LEU A 255 -34.60 31.81 27.73
CA LEU A 255 -34.01 32.86 26.88
C LEU A 255 -32.88 33.60 27.61
N LEU A 256 -31.89 34.12 26.86
CA LEU A 256 -30.79 34.90 27.44
C LEU A 256 -31.25 36.22 28.08
N LEU A 257 -30.55 36.62 29.14
CA LEU A 257 -30.44 38.00 29.59
C LEU A 257 -28.96 38.40 29.60
N LEU A 258 -28.61 39.48 28.90
CA LEU A 258 -27.26 40.03 28.86
C LEU A 258 -27.07 41.02 30.01
N GLY A 259 -26.03 40.80 30.82
CA GLY A 259 -25.61 41.69 31.91
C GLY A 259 -24.11 41.99 31.82
N ALA A 260 -23.71 43.22 32.13
CA ALA A 260 -22.36 43.71 31.88
C ALA A 260 -21.32 43.18 32.90
N GLY A 261 -20.65 42.06 32.54
CA GLY A 261 -19.45 41.54 33.21
C GLY A 261 -18.29 41.22 32.25
N GLY A 262 -18.40 41.64 30.99
CA GLY A 262 -17.50 41.24 29.91
C GLY A 262 -16.21 42.06 29.84
N LEU A 263 -15.11 41.52 30.39
CA LEU A 263 -13.74 41.72 29.87
C LEU A 263 -12.71 40.74 30.49
N ALA A 264 -12.91 40.29 31.74
CA ALA A 264 -11.98 39.36 32.40
C ALA A 264 -12.14 37.89 31.95
N ALA A 265 -13.37 37.41 31.76
CA ALA A 265 -13.62 36.00 31.44
C ALA A 265 -13.17 35.58 30.03
N ALA A 266 -13.11 36.52 29.07
CA ALA A 266 -12.78 36.23 27.67
C ALA A 266 -11.36 35.67 27.46
N ALA A 267 -10.44 35.95 28.39
CA ALA A 267 -9.06 35.47 28.34
C ALA A 267 -8.88 34.01 28.81
N SER A 268 -9.89 33.41 29.48
CA SER A 268 -9.85 32.02 29.95
C SER A 268 -10.61 31.04 29.07
N THR A 269 -11.47 31.52 28.16
CA THR A 269 -12.34 30.68 27.31
C THR A 269 -11.78 30.47 25.88
N THR A 270 -10.50 30.83 25.64
CA THR A 270 -9.81 30.60 24.35
C THR A 270 -8.57 29.69 24.46
N LEU A 271 -8.35 29.09 25.64
CA LEU A 271 -7.79 27.73 25.74
C LEU A 271 -8.95 26.75 25.91
N ALA A 272 -9.78 26.65 24.87
CA ALA A 272 -10.55 25.44 24.64
C ALA A 272 -9.52 24.33 24.32
N LEU A 273 -9.07 23.65 25.39
CA LEU A 273 -8.50 22.32 25.27
C LEU A 273 -9.46 21.52 24.39
N SER A 274 -8.95 20.90 23.32
CA SER A 274 -9.75 19.98 22.52
C SER A 274 -10.35 18.96 23.48
N GLU A 275 -11.67 18.86 23.55
CA GLU A 275 -12.29 17.72 24.24
C GLU A 275 -11.81 16.48 23.49
N GLU A 276 -10.88 15.74 24.10
CA GLU A 276 -10.49 14.41 23.63
C GLU A 276 -11.70 13.50 23.84
N ARG A 277 -12.62 13.54 22.85
CA ARG A 277 -13.75 12.64 22.75
C ARG A 277 -13.22 11.23 22.88
N SER A 278 -13.52 10.60 24.01
CA SER A 278 -13.00 9.27 24.32
C SER A 278 -13.34 8.33 23.16
N PRO A 279 -12.37 7.51 22.71
CA PRO A 279 -12.51 6.76 21.46
C PRO A 279 -13.76 5.87 21.48
N PRO A 280 -14.47 5.74 20.35
CA PRO A 280 -15.72 5.01 20.31
C PRO A 280 -15.46 3.56 20.69
N ARG A 281 -16.11 3.08 21.77
CA ARG A 281 -15.80 1.77 22.39
C ARG A 281 -15.77 0.59 21.42
N TRP A 282 -16.49 0.68 20.31
CA TRP A 282 -16.50 -0.35 19.27
C TRP A 282 -15.15 -0.51 18.54
N ILE A 283 -14.24 0.46 18.59
CA ILE A 283 -12.90 0.35 17.95
C ILE A 283 -12.01 -0.72 18.59
N TYR A 284 -12.38 -1.17 19.80
CA TYR A 284 -11.75 -2.27 20.54
C TYR A 284 -12.56 -3.59 20.48
N SER A 285 -13.70 -3.61 19.77
CA SER A 285 -14.50 -4.83 19.61
C SER A 285 -13.81 -5.83 18.69
N LYS A 286 -13.86 -7.12 19.05
CA LYS A 286 -13.51 -8.18 18.11
C LYS A 286 -14.46 -8.13 16.90
N LEU A 287 -13.88 -8.18 15.69
CA LEU A 287 -14.65 -8.12 14.45
C LEU A 287 -15.57 -9.34 14.28
N PRO A 288 -16.72 -9.19 13.58
CA PRO A 288 -17.53 -10.34 13.14
C PRO A 288 -16.76 -11.21 12.15
N SER A 289 -16.85 -12.54 12.25
CA SER A 289 -16.24 -13.46 11.26
C SER A 289 -16.91 -13.36 9.89
N ARG A 290 -16.28 -13.91 8.83
CA ARG A 290 -16.85 -13.84 7.47
C ARG A 290 -18.20 -14.56 7.38
N GLU A 291 -18.40 -15.68 8.07
CA GLU A 291 -19.68 -16.41 8.11
C GLU A 291 -20.78 -15.58 8.79
N GLU A 292 -20.43 -14.82 9.83
CA GLU A 292 -21.34 -13.88 10.47
C GLU A 292 -21.67 -12.69 9.55
N GLN A 293 -20.71 -12.21 8.75
CA GLN A 293 -20.99 -11.17 7.74
C GLN A 293 -21.90 -11.70 6.62
N VAL A 294 -21.71 -12.93 6.12
CA VAL A 294 -22.65 -13.58 5.19
C VAL A 294 -24.04 -13.71 5.82
N ARG A 295 -24.12 -14.13 7.10
CA ARG A 295 -25.39 -14.24 7.83
C ARG A 295 -26.08 -12.89 7.94
N ARG A 296 -25.37 -11.82 8.29
CA ARG A 296 -25.89 -10.44 8.35
C ARG A 296 -26.38 -9.97 6.99
N LEU A 297 -25.60 -10.17 5.93
CA LEU A 297 -25.94 -9.75 4.56
C LEU A 297 -27.28 -10.34 4.11
N SER A 298 -27.53 -11.61 4.45
CA SER A 298 -28.82 -12.28 4.17
C SER A 298 -30.03 -11.70 4.91
N GLN A 299 -29.84 -10.84 5.92
CA GLN A 299 -30.91 -10.12 6.62
C GLN A 299 -31.33 -8.81 5.91
N GLY A 300 -30.67 -8.43 4.82
CA GLY A 300 -31.09 -7.33 3.93
C GLY A 300 -32.22 -7.78 3.01
N THR A 301 -33.43 -7.91 3.54
CA THR A 301 -34.60 -8.42 2.80
C THR A 301 -35.52 -7.27 2.40
N ALA A 302 -36.44 -7.47 1.44
CA ALA A 302 -37.39 -6.42 1.05
C ALA A 302 -38.28 -5.89 2.21
N ALA A 303 -38.47 -6.68 3.27
CA ALA A 303 -39.20 -6.27 4.48
C ALA A 303 -38.30 -5.65 5.58
N ASN A 304 -36.99 -5.71 5.41
CA ASN A 304 -35.96 -5.16 6.29
C ASN A 304 -34.70 -4.84 5.46
N PRO A 305 -34.74 -3.79 4.62
CA PRO A 305 -33.63 -3.43 3.74
C PRO A 305 -32.48 -2.78 4.52
N TYR A 306 -31.30 -2.73 3.91
CA TYR A 306 -30.23 -1.82 4.34
C TYR A 306 -30.60 -0.36 3.99
N ASP A 307 -30.03 0.62 4.68
CA ASP A 307 -30.17 2.02 4.27
C ASP A 307 -29.30 2.29 3.02
N VAL A 308 -28.09 1.73 3.01
CA VAL A 308 -27.11 1.85 1.92
C VAL A 308 -26.46 0.49 1.63
N LEU A 309 -26.45 0.08 0.36
CA LEU A 309 -25.62 -1.01 -0.16
C LEU A 309 -24.52 -0.44 -1.06
N ILE A 310 -23.27 -0.73 -0.74
CA ILE A 310 -22.08 -0.23 -1.44
C ILE A 310 -21.42 -1.38 -2.21
N ILE A 311 -21.17 -1.15 -3.51
CA ILE A 311 -20.57 -2.12 -4.43
C ILE A 311 -19.15 -1.63 -4.79
N GLY A 312 -18.12 -2.36 -4.33
CA GLY A 312 -16.71 -2.07 -4.59
C GLY A 312 -15.93 -1.73 -3.30
N GLY A 313 -15.09 -2.66 -2.86
CA GLY A 313 -14.22 -2.56 -1.68
C GLY A 313 -12.90 -1.83 -1.93
N GLY A 314 -12.89 -0.87 -2.85
CA GLY A 314 -11.77 0.06 -3.05
C GLY A 314 -11.73 1.16 -1.99
N ALA A 315 -10.80 2.10 -2.15
CA ALA A 315 -10.66 3.28 -1.28
C ALA A 315 -11.99 4.03 -1.08
N THR A 316 -12.70 4.26 -2.18
CA THR A 316 -14.00 4.95 -2.22
C THR A 316 -15.05 4.21 -1.40
N GLY A 317 -15.36 2.95 -1.73
CA GLY A 317 -16.45 2.22 -1.06
C GLY A 317 -16.14 1.81 0.38
N THR A 318 -14.88 1.53 0.72
CA THR A 318 -14.47 1.34 2.12
C THR A 318 -14.59 2.63 2.93
N GLY A 319 -14.24 3.78 2.34
CA GLY A 319 -14.53 5.09 2.91
C GLY A 319 -16.03 5.33 3.12
N CYS A 320 -16.85 5.09 2.09
CA CYS A 320 -18.32 5.20 2.17
C CYS A 320 -18.90 4.33 3.30
N ALA A 321 -18.37 3.12 3.49
CA ALA A 321 -18.84 2.20 4.52
C ALA A 321 -18.50 2.67 5.95
N VAL A 322 -17.32 3.29 6.15
CA VAL A 322 -16.96 3.91 7.43
C VAL A 322 -17.86 5.12 7.71
N ASP A 323 -18.05 6.01 6.73
CA ASP A 323 -18.85 7.21 6.90
C ASP A 323 -20.33 6.88 7.18
N ALA A 324 -20.96 6.04 6.36
CA ALA A 324 -22.35 5.64 6.55
C ALA A 324 -22.60 4.97 7.90
N ALA A 325 -21.76 4.00 8.30
CA ALA A 325 -21.89 3.31 9.58
C ALA A 325 -21.68 4.25 10.78
N THR A 326 -20.71 5.17 10.71
CA THR A 326 -20.45 6.12 11.82
C THR A 326 -21.45 7.26 11.92
N ARG A 327 -22.27 7.49 10.88
CA ARG A 327 -23.49 8.31 10.93
C ARG A 327 -24.75 7.55 11.38
N GLY A 328 -24.62 6.27 11.74
CA GLY A 328 -25.71 5.43 12.24
C GLY A 328 -26.55 4.71 11.18
N LEU A 329 -26.17 4.76 9.90
CA LEU A 329 -26.90 4.06 8.83
C LEU A 329 -26.62 2.56 8.84
N ARG A 330 -27.67 1.75 8.63
CA ARG A 330 -27.54 0.30 8.42
C ARG A 330 -26.91 0.06 7.05
N THR A 331 -25.60 -0.18 7.06
CA THR A 331 -24.78 -0.25 5.84
C THR A 331 -24.35 -1.67 5.48
N ALA A 332 -24.37 -2.00 4.19
CA ALA A 332 -23.71 -3.16 3.61
C ALA A 332 -22.63 -2.75 2.59
N LEU A 333 -21.49 -3.44 2.59
CA LEU A 333 -20.40 -3.30 1.62
C LEU A 333 -20.03 -4.66 1.05
N ILE A 334 -19.96 -4.76 -0.28
CA ILE A 334 -19.54 -5.98 -1.00
C ILE A 334 -18.39 -5.70 -1.98
N GLU A 335 -17.48 -6.66 -2.14
CA GLU A 335 -16.32 -6.59 -3.04
C GLU A 335 -16.14 -7.95 -3.73
N ARG A 336 -15.98 -7.95 -5.07
CA ARG A 336 -15.90 -9.16 -5.92
C ARG A 336 -14.70 -10.04 -5.57
N GLU A 337 -13.55 -9.43 -5.28
CA GLU A 337 -12.34 -10.07 -4.79
C GLU A 337 -12.08 -9.63 -3.34
N ASP A 338 -10.86 -9.24 -2.96
CA ASP A 338 -10.51 -8.76 -1.62
C ASP A 338 -10.35 -7.23 -1.54
N TRP A 339 -10.33 -6.68 -0.32
CA TRP A 339 -10.25 -5.24 -0.06
C TRP A 339 -9.09 -4.58 -0.81
N ALA A 340 -9.39 -3.56 -1.63
CA ALA A 340 -8.46 -2.90 -2.55
C ALA A 340 -7.79 -3.78 -3.63
N ALA A 341 -8.32 -4.96 -3.98
CA ALA A 341 -7.75 -5.84 -5.02
C ALA A 341 -7.70 -5.24 -6.45
N GLY A 342 -8.40 -4.14 -6.71
CA GLY A 342 -8.29 -3.35 -7.94
C GLY A 342 -7.19 -2.27 -7.88
N THR A 343 -7.52 -1.04 -8.32
CA THR A 343 -6.61 0.12 -8.37
C THR A 343 -6.06 0.52 -7.01
N SER A 344 -6.85 0.36 -5.94
CA SER A 344 -6.52 0.91 -4.62
C SER A 344 -5.31 0.26 -3.93
N SER A 345 -4.80 -0.88 -4.41
CA SER A 345 -3.50 -1.44 -3.96
C SER A 345 -2.31 -1.09 -4.88
N ARG A 346 -2.52 -0.30 -5.94
CA ARG A 346 -1.59 -0.06 -7.05
C ARG A 346 -1.35 1.44 -7.30
N SER A 347 -1.24 2.22 -6.23
CA SER A 347 -0.90 3.64 -6.31
C SER A 347 0.60 3.89 -6.15
N THR A 348 1.07 5.09 -6.46
CA THR A 348 2.45 5.57 -6.15
C THR A 348 2.76 5.64 -4.64
N LYS A 349 1.84 5.24 -3.77
CA LYS A 349 1.97 5.22 -2.29
C LYS A 349 2.17 6.61 -1.67
N LEU A 350 1.81 7.67 -2.41
CA LEU A 350 1.87 9.05 -1.96
C LEU A 350 0.49 9.68 -1.82
N VAL A 351 0.29 10.38 -0.70
CA VAL A 351 -0.85 11.22 -0.37
C VAL A 351 -0.51 12.66 -0.79
N HIS A 352 -0.56 12.89 -2.10
CA HIS A 352 -0.13 14.17 -2.70
C HIS A 352 -1.10 15.31 -2.43
N GLY A 353 -0.59 16.44 -1.92
CA GLY A 353 -1.31 17.72 -1.87
C GLY A 353 -1.29 18.52 -3.19
N GLY A 354 -0.58 18.04 -4.23
CA GLY A 354 -0.86 18.44 -5.62
C GLY A 354 -0.02 19.57 -6.23
N VAL A 355 1.26 19.72 -5.87
CA VAL A 355 2.20 20.75 -6.40
C VAL A 355 2.04 21.06 -7.92
N ARG A 356 1.92 20.03 -8.77
CA ARG A 356 1.80 20.20 -10.23
C ARG A 356 0.46 20.82 -10.67
N TYR A 357 -0.60 20.67 -9.88
CA TYR A 357 -1.87 21.36 -10.10
C TYR A 357 -1.75 22.84 -9.75
N LEU A 358 -1.01 23.17 -8.69
CA LEU A 358 -0.73 24.57 -8.33
C LEU A 358 0.06 25.31 -9.44
N GLU A 359 1.05 24.65 -10.05
CA GLU A 359 1.78 25.18 -11.20
C GLU A 359 0.86 25.53 -12.37
N LYS A 360 -0.12 24.66 -12.67
CA LYS A 360 -1.15 24.92 -13.68
C LYS A 360 -2.13 26.01 -13.25
N ALA A 361 -2.55 26.01 -11.99
CA ALA A 361 -3.51 26.96 -11.44
C ALA A 361 -3.01 28.40 -11.60
N PHE A 362 -1.73 28.65 -11.29
CA PHE A 362 -1.08 29.94 -11.55
C PHE A 362 -0.91 30.24 -13.04
N LYS A 363 -0.42 29.29 -13.84
CA LYS A 363 -0.16 29.50 -15.29
C LYS A 363 -1.42 29.76 -16.12
N ASN A 364 -2.56 29.18 -15.71
CA ASN A 364 -3.82 29.24 -16.44
C ASN A 364 -4.89 30.11 -15.74
N LEU A 365 -4.58 30.68 -14.55
CA LEU A 365 -5.52 31.37 -13.67
C LEU A 365 -6.78 30.54 -13.31
N ASP A 366 -6.57 29.23 -13.15
CA ASP A 366 -7.65 28.25 -12.99
C ASP A 366 -8.00 28.01 -11.51
N TRP A 367 -9.10 28.64 -11.07
CA TRP A 367 -9.64 28.51 -9.72
C TRP A 367 -10.09 27.09 -9.35
N SER A 368 -10.44 26.23 -10.31
CA SER A 368 -10.78 24.82 -10.02
C SER A 368 -9.55 24.07 -9.50
N GLN A 369 -8.39 24.31 -10.11
CA GLN A 369 -7.14 23.68 -9.71
C GLN A 369 -6.64 24.22 -8.36
N PHE A 370 -6.93 25.48 -8.02
CA PHE A 370 -6.69 26.02 -6.67
C PHE A 370 -7.53 25.30 -5.61
N LYS A 371 -8.85 25.16 -5.83
CA LYS A 371 -9.75 24.43 -4.91
C LYS A 371 -9.25 23.01 -4.64
N LEU A 372 -8.92 22.27 -5.71
CA LEU A 372 -8.37 20.91 -5.64
C LEU A 372 -7.06 20.80 -4.85
N VAL A 373 -6.21 21.85 -4.86
CA VAL A 373 -4.97 21.88 -4.07
C VAL A 373 -5.28 22.07 -2.58
N PHE A 374 -6.17 23.00 -2.21
CA PHE A 374 -6.57 23.17 -0.81
C PHE A 374 -7.24 21.92 -0.23
N GLU A 375 -8.13 21.28 -0.99
CA GLU A 375 -8.81 20.05 -0.57
C GLU A 375 -7.83 18.89 -0.43
N ALA A 376 -6.92 18.69 -1.39
CA ALA A 376 -5.88 17.67 -1.29
C ALA A 376 -4.91 17.91 -0.11
N LEU A 377 -4.60 19.17 0.22
CA LEU A 377 -3.76 19.53 1.37
C LEU A 377 -4.45 19.25 2.71
N HIS A 378 -5.73 19.62 2.85
CA HIS A 378 -6.53 19.33 4.03
C HIS A 378 -6.72 17.83 4.25
N GLU A 379 -7.19 17.11 3.23
CA GLU A 379 -7.44 15.66 3.30
C GLU A 379 -6.15 14.86 3.56
N ARG A 380 -5.01 15.30 3.00
CA ARG A 380 -3.68 14.76 3.34
C ARG A 380 -3.38 14.87 4.84
N ASN A 381 -3.57 16.05 5.40
CA ASN A 381 -3.34 16.30 6.82
C ASN A 381 -4.33 15.52 7.73
N VAL A 382 -5.59 15.37 7.31
CA VAL A 382 -6.58 14.52 7.99
C VAL A 382 -6.15 13.05 7.96
N LEU A 383 -5.70 12.52 6.82
CA LEU A 383 -5.24 11.14 6.67
C LEU A 383 -4.05 10.85 7.61
N LEU A 384 -3.04 11.71 7.62
CA LEU A 384 -1.86 11.57 8.49
C LEU A 384 -2.20 11.64 10.00
N LYS A 385 -3.29 12.32 10.39
CA LYS A 385 -3.77 12.39 11.78
C LYS A 385 -4.64 11.19 12.17
N ASN A 386 -5.48 10.71 11.25
CA ASN A 386 -6.38 9.58 11.50
C ASN A 386 -5.67 8.22 11.46
N VAL A 387 -4.57 8.08 10.71
CA VAL A 387 -3.86 6.81 10.52
C VAL A 387 -2.32 6.98 10.54
N PRO A 388 -1.75 7.51 11.64
CA PRO A 388 -0.33 7.92 11.75
C PRO A 388 0.68 6.75 11.77
N TYR A 389 0.22 5.50 11.71
CA TYR A 389 1.07 4.30 11.62
C TYR A 389 1.14 3.72 10.20
N LEU A 390 0.12 3.94 9.37
CA LEU A 390 0.12 3.56 7.95
C LEU A 390 0.50 4.72 7.02
N SER A 391 0.72 5.93 7.57
CA SER A 391 1.05 7.13 6.80
C SER A 391 1.97 8.08 7.55
N ASN A 392 2.85 8.74 6.80
CA ASN A 392 3.94 9.56 7.33
C ASN A 392 4.27 10.71 6.35
N PRO A 393 4.90 11.80 6.82
CA PRO A 393 5.60 12.73 5.94
C PRO A 393 6.76 12.02 5.24
N LEU A 394 6.96 12.29 3.95
CA LEU A 394 8.14 11.88 3.18
C LEU A 394 8.84 13.12 2.60
N PRO A 395 10.14 13.34 2.89
CA PRO A 395 10.96 14.32 2.17
C PRO A 395 11.19 13.86 0.73
N ILE A 396 10.83 14.71 -0.24
CA ILE A 396 11.03 14.47 -1.67
C ILE A 396 12.00 15.53 -2.22
N MET A 397 13.09 15.06 -2.83
CA MET A 397 14.18 15.86 -3.37
C MET A 397 14.04 16.09 -4.89
N THR A 398 14.03 17.35 -5.31
CA THR A 398 14.12 17.79 -6.70
C THR A 398 15.56 18.23 -7.02
N PRO A 399 16.39 17.39 -7.67
CA PRO A 399 17.75 17.75 -8.03
C PRO A 399 17.79 18.73 -9.21
N CYS A 400 18.68 19.73 -9.15
CA CYS A 400 18.76 20.84 -10.09
C CYS A 400 20.14 20.87 -10.77
N TYR A 401 20.18 20.93 -12.10
CA TYR A 401 21.43 20.89 -12.90
C TYR A 401 21.66 22.17 -13.72
N LYS A 402 20.63 22.99 -13.91
CA LYS A 402 20.75 24.35 -14.47
C LYS A 402 20.75 25.39 -13.36
N TRP A 403 21.39 26.53 -13.60
CA TRP A 403 21.54 27.59 -12.59
C TRP A 403 20.21 28.27 -12.21
N TRP A 404 19.21 28.26 -13.10
CA TRP A 404 17.88 28.82 -12.85
C TRP A 404 16.90 27.85 -12.18
N GLU A 405 17.20 26.54 -12.18
CA GLU A 405 16.30 25.53 -11.60
C GLU A 405 16.14 25.68 -10.07
N PRO A 406 17.20 25.94 -9.26
CA PRO A 406 17.04 26.16 -7.83
C PRO A 406 16.10 27.32 -7.45
N PRO A 407 16.24 28.57 -7.96
CA PRO A 407 15.32 29.64 -7.59
C PRO A 407 13.90 29.40 -8.12
N TYR A 408 13.74 28.79 -9.31
CA TYR A 408 12.43 28.44 -9.87
C TYR A 408 11.67 27.42 -8.99
N PHE A 409 12.30 26.28 -8.70
CA PHE A 409 11.67 25.24 -7.87
C PHE A 409 11.51 25.70 -6.42
N TRP A 410 12.45 26.49 -5.88
CA TRP A 410 12.31 27.07 -4.54
C TRP A 410 11.11 28.00 -4.46
N ALA A 411 10.93 28.92 -5.40
CA ALA A 411 9.79 29.84 -5.40
C ALA A 411 8.45 29.10 -5.52
N GLY A 412 8.35 28.12 -6.44
CA GLY A 412 7.13 27.32 -6.61
C GLY A 412 6.77 26.47 -5.38
N LEU A 413 7.76 25.81 -4.77
CA LEU A 413 7.55 24.99 -3.58
C LEU A 413 7.33 25.85 -2.32
N ARG A 414 7.94 27.03 -2.24
CA ARG A 414 7.69 27.99 -1.15
C ARG A 414 6.29 28.59 -1.24
N MET A 415 5.77 28.83 -2.44
CA MET A 415 4.36 29.21 -2.66
C MET A 415 3.41 28.08 -2.23
N TYR A 416 3.75 26.82 -2.52
CA TYR A 416 2.99 25.66 -2.08
C TYR A 416 2.97 25.52 -0.54
N ASP A 417 4.10 25.73 0.16
CA ASP A 417 4.14 25.76 1.62
C ASP A 417 3.24 26.86 2.22
N LEU A 418 3.29 28.07 1.64
CA LEU A 418 2.49 29.23 2.07
C LEU A 418 0.99 28.98 1.89
N ILE A 419 0.59 28.31 0.80
CA ILE A 419 -0.79 27.92 0.51
C ILE A 419 -1.25 26.78 1.42
N ALA A 420 -0.36 25.83 1.76
CA ALA A 420 -0.66 24.78 2.73
C ALA A 420 -0.87 25.34 4.14
N GLY A 421 -0.06 26.32 4.56
CA GLY A 421 -0.27 27.06 5.81
C GLY A 421 -0.33 26.14 7.04
N LYS A 422 -1.52 25.93 7.60
CA LYS A 422 -1.76 25.03 8.75
C LYS A 422 -1.84 23.54 8.37
N GLU A 423 -2.07 23.24 7.10
CA GLU A 423 -2.06 21.88 6.51
C GLU A 423 -0.69 21.55 5.87
N GLY A 424 0.30 22.42 6.10
CA GLY A 424 1.69 22.22 5.74
C GLY A 424 2.35 21.12 6.58
N LEU A 425 3.37 20.49 5.98
CA LEU A 425 4.31 19.60 6.67
C LEU A 425 5.56 20.43 7.02
N GLU A 426 6.77 19.90 6.84
CA GLU A 426 7.98 20.73 6.93
C GLU A 426 8.18 21.60 5.67
N TRP A 427 8.47 22.89 5.88
CA TRP A 427 8.74 23.86 4.81
C TRP A 427 9.91 23.42 3.92
N CYS A 428 9.83 23.74 2.63
CA CYS A 428 10.86 23.40 1.66
C CYS A 428 12.21 24.05 1.95
N ARG A 429 13.30 23.32 1.66
CA ARG A 429 14.69 23.74 1.90
C ARG A 429 15.53 23.54 0.65
N TYR A 430 16.38 24.52 0.34
CA TYR A 430 17.46 24.33 -0.61
C TYR A 430 18.61 23.57 0.07
N LEU A 431 19.19 22.62 -0.64
CA LEU A 431 20.42 21.91 -0.29
C LEU A 431 21.50 22.27 -1.31
N THR A 432 22.71 22.56 -0.83
CA THR A 432 23.90 22.69 -1.68
C THR A 432 24.20 21.36 -2.39
N PRO A 433 24.99 21.35 -3.49
CA PRO A 433 25.39 20.10 -4.14
C PRO A 433 26.02 19.07 -3.20
N SER A 434 26.86 19.50 -2.25
CA SER A 434 27.47 18.61 -1.26
C SER A 434 26.46 18.04 -0.25
N GLN A 435 25.49 18.85 0.21
CA GLN A 435 24.41 18.39 1.08
C GLN A 435 23.46 17.42 0.35
N ALA A 436 23.13 17.69 -0.91
CA ALA A 436 22.30 16.83 -1.73
C ALA A 436 22.95 15.46 -1.98
N LEU A 437 24.24 15.45 -2.37
CA LEU A 437 25.00 14.20 -2.56
C LEU A 437 25.22 13.44 -1.24
N SER A 438 25.45 14.14 -0.12
CA SER A 438 25.56 13.51 1.21
C SER A 438 24.24 12.88 1.67
N ARG A 439 23.10 13.51 1.34
CA ARG A 439 21.76 13.02 1.71
C ARG A 439 21.21 11.97 0.73
N PHE A 440 21.71 11.92 -0.51
CA PHE A 440 21.32 10.96 -1.55
C PHE A 440 22.57 10.44 -2.30
N PRO A 441 23.34 9.50 -1.72
CA PRO A 441 24.67 9.13 -2.23
C PRO A 441 24.71 8.52 -3.63
N THR A 442 23.58 8.04 -4.14
CA THR A 442 23.45 7.50 -5.50
C THR A 442 23.19 8.58 -6.57
N LEU A 443 22.91 9.83 -6.18
CA LEU A 443 22.66 10.96 -7.10
C LEU A 443 23.91 11.32 -7.92
N CYS A 444 23.77 11.57 -9.21
CA CYS A 444 24.89 11.96 -10.06
C CYS A 444 25.29 13.44 -9.84
N SER A 445 26.58 13.68 -9.57
CA SER A 445 27.14 15.05 -9.52
C SER A 445 27.18 15.71 -10.90
N HIS A 446 27.27 14.90 -11.96
CA HIS A 446 27.23 15.29 -13.36
C HIS A 446 26.34 14.31 -14.12
N ARG A 447 25.43 14.85 -14.94
CA ARG A 447 24.60 14.07 -15.89
C ARG A 447 25.42 13.64 -17.10
N LYS A 448 24.88 12.68 -17.87
CA LYS A 448 25.46 12.20 -19.14
C LYS A 448 25.60 13.29 -20.22
N ASP A 449 24.87 14.40 -20.11
CA ASP A 449 24.98 15.57 -20.97
C ASP A 449 25.96 16.65 -20.44
N GLY A 450 26.79 16.30 -19.45
CA GLY A 450 27.81 17.18 -18.89
C GLY A 450 27.31 18.23 -17.89
N GLN A 451 26.00 18.35 -17.67
CA GLN A 451 25.45 19.32 -16.72
C GLN A 451 25.77 18.90 -15.28
N SER A 452 26.41 19.81 -14.52
CA SER A 452 26.77 19.61 -13.11
C SER A 452 25.66 20.04 -12.15
N LEU A 453 25.47 19.28 -11.07
CA LEU A 453 24.49 19.55 -10.02
C LEU A 453 24.72 20.95 -9.40
N LYS A 454 23.68 21.78 -9.37
CA LYS A 454 23.67 23.14 -8.80
C LYS A 454 23.03 23.20 -7.41
N GLY A 455 22.40 22.11 -6.99
CA GLY A 455 21.78 21.92 -5.67
C GLY A 455 20.54 21.05 -5.79
N ALA A 456 19.73 21.01 -4.76
CA ALA A 456 18.40 20.40 -4.80
C ALA A 456 17.40 21.18 -3.93
N ILE A 457 16.12 21.10 -4.25
CA ILE A 457 15.05 21.56 -3.34
C ILE A 457 14.39 20.32 -2.73
N VAL A 458 14.33 20.25 -1.41
CA VAL A 458 13.56 19.23 -0.69
C VAL A 458 12.25 19.85 -0.22
N TYR A 459 11.12 19.20 -0.54
CA TYR A 459 9.80 19.52 0.00
C TYR A 459 9.20 18.27 0.67
N HIS A 460 8.04 18.39 1.30
CA HIS A 460 7.39 17.28 1.99
C HIS A 460 5.97 17.04 1.48
N ASP A 461 5.65 15.77 1.25
CA ASP A 461 4.31 15.28 0.93
C ASP A 461 3.99 14.06 1.81
N GLY A 462 2.76 13.55 1.78
CA GLY A 462 2.42 12.34 2.52
C GLY A 462 2.82 11.07 1.77
N GLN A 463 3.25 10.05 2.51
CA GLN A 463 3.39 8.67 2.05
C GLN A 463 2.46 7.76 2.86
N PHE A 464 1.99 6.66 2.29
CA PHE A 464 1.08 5.71 2.96
C PHE A 464 1.11 4.29 2.39
N ASN A 465 0.63 3.30 3.17
CA ASN A 465 0.43 1.92 2.71
C ASN A 465 -1.03 1.71 2.24
N ASP A 466 -1.23 1.71 0.92
CA ASP A 466 -2.54 1.85 0.30
C ASP A 466 -3.53 0.70 0.55
N SER A 467 -3.12 -0.56 0.40
CA SER A 467 -4.02 -1.69 0.73
C SER A 467 -4.29 -1.79 2.23
N ARG A 468 -3.28 -1.57 3.09
CA ARG A 468 -3.45 -1.60 4.55
C ARG A 468 -4.50 -0.59 4.98
N LEU A 469 -4.49 0.62 4.41
CA LEU A 469 -5.49 1.64 4.68
C LEU A 469 -6.91 1.17 4.29
N ALA A 470 -7.09 0.60 3.10
CA ALA A 470 -8.39 0.06 2.67
C ALA A 470 -8.90 -1.09 3.55
N ILE A 471 -8.01 -2.00 3.97
CA ILE A 471 -8.36 -3.10 4.90
C ILE A 471 -8.77 -2.53 6.25
N MET A 472 -8.04 -1.54 6.79
CA MET A 472 -8.37 -0.91 8.06
C MET A 472 -9.64 -0.05 7.99
N LEU A 473 -9.97 0.55 6.84
CA LEU A 473 -11.28 1.16 6.60
C LEU A 473 -12.40 0.10 6.65
N ALA A 474 -12.27 -1.01 5.91
CA ALA A 474 -13.25 -2.11 5.94
C ALA A 474 -13.44 -2.70 7.35
N CYS A 475 -12.35 -2.89 8.10
CA CYS A 475 -12.37 -3.36 9.49
C CYS A 475 -13.00 -2.33 10.44
N THR A 476 -12.71 -1.04 10.26
CA THR A 476 -13.32 0.04 11.06
C THR A 476 -14.82 0.14 10.80
N ALA A 477 -15.26 0.01 9.54
CA ALA A 477 -16.68 -0.07 9.19
C ALA A 477 -17.37 -1.28 9.84
N ALA A 478 -16.74 -2.46 9.79
CA ALA A 478 -17.24 -3.67 10.43
C ALA A 478 -17.37 -3.54 11.96
N ALA A 479 -16.40 -2.88 12.60
CA ALA A 479 -16.43 -2.57 14.03
C ALA A 479 -17.53 -1.55 14.39
N ALA A 480 -17.72 -0.51 13.56
CA ALA A 480 -18.82 0.45 13.67
C ALA A 480 -20.21 -0.17 13.42
N GLY A 481 -20.29 -1.40 12.90
CA GLY A 481 -21.52 -2.17 12.75
C GLY A 481 -21.93 -2.47 11.30
N ALA A 482 -21.18 -2.02 10.30
CA ALA A 482 -21.46 -2.34 8.90
C ALA A 482 -21.36 -3.84 8.64
N THR A 483 -22.18 -4.32 7.70
CA THR A 483 -21.99 -5.64 7.11
C THR A 483 -20.96 -5.52 5.99
N VAL A 484 -19.75 -6.06 6.16
CA VAL A 484 -18.72 -6.02 5.12
C VAL A 484 -18.40 -7.44 4.65
N LEU A 485 -18.40 -7.67 3.34
CA LEU A 485 -18.10 -8.98 2.76
C LEU A 485 -17.22 -8.85 1.51
N ASN A 486 -15.97 -9.29 1.62
CA ASN A 486 -15.11 -9.55 0.47
C ASN A 486 -15.40 -10.92 -0.13
N HIS A 487 -14.93 -11.14 -1.36
CA HIS A 487 -15.22 -12.30 -2.20
C HIS A 487 -16.73 -12.49 -2.40
N ALA A 488 -17.42 -11.38 -2.70
CA ALA A 488 -18.87 -11.25 -2.85
C ALA A 488 -19.23 -10.27 -3.98
N GLU A 489 -19.70 -10.82 -5.09
CA GLU A 489 -19.89 -10.11 -6.36
C GLU A 489 -21.35 -9.72 -6.59
N ALA A 490 -21.61 -8.47 -6.96
CA ALA A 490 -22.92 -8.05 -7.48
C ALA A 490 -23.11 -8.59 -8.91
N VAL A 491 -23.89 -9.66 -9.07
CA VAL A 491 -24.11 -10.32 -10.38
C VAL A 491 -25.33 -9.80 -11.13
N LYS A 492 -26.23 -9.08 -10.45
CA LYS A 492 -27.42 -8.45 -11.02
C LYS A 492 -27.97 -7.40 -10.06
N LEU A 493 -28.50 -6.30 -10.58
CA LEU A 493 -29.26 -5.32 -9.81
C LEU A 493 -30.76 -5.69 -9.76
N ILE A 494 -31.39 -5.49 -8.61
CA ILE A 494 -32.80 -5.78 -8.35
C ILE A 494 -33.58 -4.47 -8.50
N LYS A 495 -34.62 -4.48 -9.32
CA LYS A 495 -35.51 -3.34 -9.55
C LYS A 495 -36.93 -3.62 -9.02
N ASP A 496 -37.61 -2.56 -8.61
CA ASP A 496 -39.03 -2.57 -8.26
C ASP A 496 -39.93 -2.44 -9.51
N PRO A 497 -41.28 -2.55 -9.40
CA PRO A 497 -42.20 -2.36 -10.54
C PRO A 497 -42.10 -0.99 -11.22
N GLU A 498 -41.71 0.03 -10.47
CA GLU A 498 -41.49 1.41 -10.92
C GLU A 498 -40.15 1.58 -11.66
N GLY A 499 -39.28 0.58 -11.63
CA GLY A 499 -38.00 0.51 -12.35
C GLY A 499 -36.79 1.06 -11.60
N ARG A 500 -36.96 1.48 -10.33
CA ARG A 500 -35.88 1.97 -9.46
C ARG A 500 -35.05 0.80 -8.93
N VAL A 501 -33.76 1.02 -8.69
CA VAL A 501 -32.88 0.01 -8.09
C VAL A 501 -33.12 -0.05 -6.57
N VAL A 502 -33.45 -1.23 -6.07
CA VAL A 502 -33.81 -1.49 -4.66
C VAL A 502 -32.98 -2.63 -4.03
N GLY A 503 -31.96 -3.11 -4.72
CA GLY A 503 -31.04 -4.12 -4.21
C GLY A 503 -30.11 -4.72 -5.26
N ALA A 504 -29.40 -5.77 -4.88
CA ALA A 504 -28.58 -6.59 -5.77
C ALA A 504 -28.71 -8.09 -5.44
N THR A 505 -28.56 -8.95 -6.45
CA THR A 505 -28.21 -10.35 -6.24
C THR A 505 -26.70 -10.44 -6.09
N VAL A 506 -26.24 -10.95 -4.96
CA VAL A 506 -24.83 -11.04 -4.57
C VAL A 506 -24.39 -12.49 -4.55
N ARG A 507 -23.28 -12.82 -5.22
CA ARG A 507 -22.66 -14.15 -5.27
C ARG A 507 -21.43 -14.18 -4.38
N ASP A 508 -21.44 -15.00 -3.32
CA ASP A 508 -20.22 -15.36 -2.57
C ASP A 508 -19.33 -16.20 -3.48
N THR A 509 -18.19 -15.67 -3.90
CA THR A 509 -17.30 -16.33 -4.87
C THR A 509 -16.51 -17.48 -4.25
N LEU A 510 -16.47 -17.61 -2.92
CA LEU A 510 -15.83 -18.72 -2.21
C LEU A 510 -16.76 -19.94 -2.02
N SER A 511 -18.08 -19.72 -1.93
CA SER A 511 -19.07 -20.79 -1.71
C SER A 511 -20.04 -21.01 -2.89
N GLY A 512 -20.00 -20.15 -3.90
CA GLY A 512 -20.90 -20.15 -5.06
C GLY A 512 -22.34 -19.73 -4.75
N ARG A 513 -22.68 -19.48 -3.48
CA ARG A 513 -24.04 -19.17 -3.02
C ARG A 513 -24.46 -17.76 -3.42
N GLN A 514 -25.75 -17.59 -3.70
CA GLN A 514 -26.33 -16.30 -4.06
C GLN A 514 -27.35 -15.83 -3.01
N HIS A 515 -27.35 -14.53 -2.75
CA HIS A 515 -28.22 -13.84 -1.80
C HIS A 515 -28.84 -12.61 -2.46
N SER A 516 -30.16 -12.43 -2.36
CA SER A 516 -30.81 -11.17 -2.74
C SER A 516 -30.74 -10.20 -1.56
N VAL A 517 -30.02 -9.09 -1.75
CA VAL A 517 -29.75 -8.07 -0.74
C VAL A 517 -30.46 -6.78 -1.14
N TYR A 518 -31.39 -6.32 -0.32
CA TYR A 518 -32.21 -5.13 -0.56
C TYR A 518 -31.69 -3.92 0.22
N ALA A 519 -31.77 -2.75 -0.39
CA ALA A 519 -31.37 -1.48 0.21
C ALA A 519 -32.23 -0.30 -0.27
N HIS A 520 -32.36 0.74 0.55
CA HIS A 520 -33.02 2.00 0.18
C HIS A 520 -32.20 2.81 -0.83
N THR A 521 -30.87 2.73 -0.77
CA THR A 521 -29.96 3.31 -1.78
C THR A 521 -28.82 2.36 -2.12
N ILE A 522 -28.34 2.42 -3.37
CA ILE A 522 -27.24 1.60 -3.88
C ILE A 522 -26.16 2.53 -4.43
N ILE A 523 -24.93 2.34 -3.94
CA ILE A 523 -23.74 3.10 -4.35
C ILE A 523 -22.79 2.18 -5.13
N ASN A 524 -22.59 2.48 -6.40
CA ASN A 524 -21.54 1.94 -7.24
C ASN A 524 -20.24 2.71 -7.00
N ALA A 525 -19.27 2.04 -6.39
CA ALA A 525 -17.92 2.54 -6.09
C ALA A 525 -16.83 1.63 -6.71
N ALA A 526 -17.16 0.91 -7.80
CA ALA A 526 -16.33 -0.14 -8.39
C ALA A 526 -15.10 0.36 -9.19
N GLY A 527 -14.81 1.66 -9.20
CA GLY A 527 -13.60 2.25 -9.79
C GLY A 527 -13.55 2.03 -11.31
N PRO A 528 -12.53 1.33 -11.87
CA PRO A 528 -12.50 1.03 -13.31
C PRO A 528 -13.71 0.23 -13.77
N PHE A 529 -14.32 -0.56 -12.89
CA PHE A 529 -15.47 -1.42 -13.18
C PHE A 529 -16.82 -0.71 -12.96
N SER A 530 -16.83 0.61 -12.72
CA SER A 530 -18.08 1.36 -12.49
C SER A 530 -19.05 1.29 -13.67
N ASP A 531 -18.57 1.26 -14.92
CA ASP A 531 -19.46 1.10 -16.08
C ASP A 531 -20.03 -0.34 -16.19
N GLU A 532 -19.28 -1.40 -15.83
CA GLU A 532 -19.83 -2.78 -15.75
C GLU A 532 -21.03 -2.83 -14.80
N VAL A 533 -20.93 -2.18 -13.64
CA VAL A 533 -22.00 -2.14 -12.63
C VAL A 533 -23.20 -1.31 -13.10
N ARG A 534 -23.00 -0.28 -13.93
CA ARG A 534 -24.10 0.49 -14.54
C ARG A 534 -24.81 -0.28 -15.65
N GLU A 535 -24.07 -1.05 -16.44
CA GLU A 535 -24.62 -1.93 -17.49
C GLU A 535 -25.52 -3.05 -16.89
N LEU A 536 -25.29 -3.48 -15.64
CA LEU A 536 -26.23 -4.35 -14.89
C LEU A 536 -27.62 -3.71 -14.64
N SER A 537 -27.72 -2.38 -14.69
CA SER A 537 -28.96 -1.63 -14.50
C SER A 537 -29.57 -1.14 -15.81
N GLN A 538 -28.72 -0.62 -16.70
CA GLN A 538 -29.07 0.05 -17.96
C GLN A 538 -28.08 -0.38 -19.06
N PRO A 539 -28.39 -1.47 -19.81
CA PRO A 539 -27.52 -1.95 -20.88
C PRO A 539 -27.28 -0.86 -21.94
N ASN A 540 -26.02 -0.69 -22.35
CA ASN A 540 -25.54 0.37 -23.26
C ASN A 540 -25.62 1.80 -22.66
N SER A 541 -25.54 1.95 -21.33
CA SER A 541 -25.30 3.25 -20.69
C SER A 541 -24.06 3.94 -21.26
N ALA A 542 -24.11 5.26 -21.44
CA ALA A 542 -22.95 6.04 -21.90
C ALA A 542 -21.77 5.87 -20.93
N LYS A 543 -20.60 5.49 -21.45
CA LYS A 543 -19.40 5.21 -20.66
C LYS A 543 -18.89 6.46 -19.95
N MET A 544 -18.55 6.31 -18.68
CA MET A 544 -17.96 7.36 -17.84
C MET A 544 -16.47 7.10 -17.53
N ILE A 545 -15.96 5.88 -17.76
CA ILE A 545 -14.58 5.52 -17.43
C ILE A 545 -13.67 5.58 -18.67
N MET A 546 -12.59 6.38 -18.57
CA MET A 546 -11.44 6.34 -19.47
C MET A 546 -10.25 5.65 -18.76
N PRO A 547 -10.01 4.36 -19.02
CA PRO A 547 -8.95 3.59 -18.34
C PRO A 547 -7.53 4.00 -18.78
N SER A 548 -6.61 4.16 -17.81
CA SER A 548 -5.18 4.41 -18.04
C SER A 548 -4.30 3.49 -17.19
N SER A 549 -3.37 2.76 -17.82
CA SER A 549 -2.32 1.97 -17.17
C SER A 549 -1.29 2.90 -16.51
N GLY A 550 -0.94 2.56 -15.27
CA GLY A 550 0.21 3.11 -14.56
C GLY A 550 1.09 1.98 -14.06
N VAL A 551 2.28 1.85 -14.65
CA VAL A 551 3.31 0.91 -14.21
C VAL A 551 4.23 1.55 -13.17
N HIS A 552 4.67 0.73 -12.22
CA HIS A 552 5.79 1.00 -11.32
C HIS A 552 6.70 -0.24 -11.26
N VAL A 553 7.97 -0.02 -10.93
CA VAL A 553 8.93 -1.08 -10.63
C VAL A 553 9.44 -0.95 -9.20
N THR A 554 9.77 -2.06 -8.57
CA THR A 554 10.46 -2.12 -7.29
C THR A 554 11.91 -2.58 -7.53
N LEU A 555 12.82 -1.82 -6.94
CA LEU A 555 14.27 -1.95 -7.00
C LEU A 555 14.80 -2.07 -5.55
N PRO A 556 16.01 -2.63 -5.36
CA PRO A 556 16.64 -2.73 -4.05
C PRO A 556 16.74 -1.42 -3.27
N ASP A 557 16.80 -1.56 -1.95
CA ASP A 557 17.20 -0.53 -0.97
C ASP A 557 18.31 0.40 -1.49
N TYR A 558 19.41 -0.13 -2.02
CA TYR A 558 20.59 0.63 -2.42
C TYR A 558 20.38 1.62 -3.58
N TYR A 559 19.18 1.69 -4.18
CA TYR A 559 18.83 2.74 -5.14
C TYR A 559 18.45 4.08 -4.48
N SER A 560 17.83 4.08 -3.29
CA SER A 560 17.40 5.31 -2.60
C SER A 560 17.55 5.25 -1.06
N PRO A 561 17.86 6.36 -0.37
CA PRO A 561 17.95 6.37 1.09
C PRO A 561 16.59 6.15 1.75
N GLU A 562 16.53 5.31 2.79
CA GLU A 562 15.34 4.93 3.58
C GLU A 562 14.33 6.06 3.86
N ASN A 563 14.80 7.29 4.05
CA ASN A 563 14.03 8.42 4.55
C ASN A 563 13.96 9.62 3.56
N VAL A 564 14.30 9.41 2.27
CA VAL A 564 14.32 10.48 1.25
C VAL A 564 13.92 9.95 -0.13
N GLY A 565 12.78 10.39 -0.64
CA GLY A 565 12.41 10.20 -2.04
C GLY A 565 13.08 11.21 -2.99
N MET A 566 13.10 10.90 -4.27
CA MET A 566 13.54 11.80 -5.35
C MET A 566 12.43 11.94 -6.41
N ILE A 567 12.32 13.13 -7.00
CA ILE A 567 11.47 13.40 -8.16
C ILE A 567 12.35 13.74 -9.38
N VAL A 568 12.16 13.03 -10.49
CA VAL A 568 12.69 13.38 -11.82
C VAL A 568 11.68 14.36 -12.45
N PRO A 569 11.98 15.67 -12.51
CA PRO A 569 10.98 16.69 -12.83
C PRO A 569 10.62 16.75 -14.32
N LYS A 570 11.44 16.14 -15.20
CA LYS A 570 11.17 16.06 -16.63
C LYS A 570 11.87 14.85 -17.26
N THR A 571 11.10 13.85 -17.67
CA THR A 571 11.55 12.75 -18.53
C THR A 571 11.65 13.19 -20.00
N LYS A 572 12.16 12.30 -20.87
CA LYS A 572 12.36 12.55 -22.33
C LYS A 572 11.08 13.04 -23.04
N ASP A 573 9.92 12.63 -22.55
CA ASP A 573 8.56 12.94 -23.06
C ASP A 573 7.81 14.01 -22.23
N GLY A 574 8.43 14.60 -21.20
CA GLY A 574 7.78 15.61 -20.35
C GLY A 574 6.86 15.07 -19.25
N ARG A 575 6.85 13.75 -19.01
CA ARG A 575 6.30 13.15 -17.79
C ARG A 575 7.24 13.38 -16.58
N VAL A 576 6.82 12.87 -15.43
CA VAL A 576 7.50 12.95 -14.13
C VAL A 576 7.62 11.54 -13.60
N VAL A 577 8.80 11.18 -13.09
CA VAL A 577 9.03 9.88 -12.42
C VAL A 577 9.47 10.15 -10.99
N PHE A 578 8.79 9.54 -10.03
CA PHE A 578 9.22 9.46 -8.64
C PHE A 578 10.08 8.22 -8.43
N MET A 579 11.03 8.30 -7.51
CA MET A 579 11.79 7.18 -6.98
C MET A 579 11.82 7.32 -5.46
N LEU A 580 11.19 6.39 -4.75
CA LEU A 580 10.77 6.56 -3.36
C LEU A 580 11.19 5.35 -2.51
N PRO A 581 11.75 5.54 -1.31
CA PRO A 581 11.90 4.43 -0.37
C PRO A 581 10.50 3.98 0.09
N TRP A 582 10.25 2.67 0.12
CA TRP A 582 8.98 2.08 0.54
C TRP A 582 9.19 0.64 1.03
N LEU A 583 8.87 0.37 2.30
CA LEU A 583 8.99 -0.95 2.95
C LEU A 583 10.36 -1.61 2.72
N ASP A 584 11.42 -0.90 3.14
CA ASP A 584 12.84 -1.29 3.02
C ASP A 584 13.31 -1.59 1.58
N GLN A 585 12.61 -1.08 0.55
CA GLN A 585 12.98 -1.15 -0.88
C GLN A 585 12.79 0.22 -1.57
N THR A 586 13.10 0.32 -2.87
CA THR A 586 12.90 1.54 -3.68
C THR A 586 11.82 1.32 -4.76
N ILE A 587 10.69 2.03 -4.72
CA ILE A 587 9.70 2.03 -5.82
C ILE A 587 9.97 3.18 -6.81
N ALA A 588 9.91 2.91 -8.11
CA ALA A 588 10.06 3.90 -9.17
C ALA A 588 8.87 3.88 -10.15
N GLY A 589 8.34 5.04 -10.53
CA GLY A 589 7.21 5.15 -11.45
C GLY A 589 6.74 6.59 -11.69
N THR A 590 5.86 6.86 -12.64
CA THR A 590 4.94 5.90 -13.27
C THR A 590 4.64 6.25 -14.73
N THR A 591 4.20 5.27 -15.51
CA THR A 591 3.70 5.48 -16.87
C THR A 591 2.27 6.00 -16.90
N ASP A 592 1.81 6.41 -18.07
CA ASP A 592 0.43 6.85 -18.34
C ASP A 592 0.12 6.45 -19.79
N SER A 593 -0.66 5.39 -19.97
CA SER A 593 -0.86 4.66 -21.23
C SER A 593 -2.31 4.19 -21.32
N SER A 594 -2.98 4.31 -22.47
CA SER A 594 -4.36 3.77 -22.63
C SER A 594 -4.36 2.24 -22.48
N THR A 595 -5.39 1.66 -21.88
CA THR A 595 -5.42 0.21 -21.58
C THR A 595 -6.84 -0.34 -21.45
N ASP A 596 -7.03 -1.64 -21.68
CA ASP A 596 -8.32 -2.31 -21.43
C ASP A 596 -8.54 -2.60 -19.94
N ILE A 597 -9.79 -2.64 -19.51
CA ILE A 597 -10.16 -2.93 -18.11
C ILE A 597 -9.98 -4.42 -17.82
N THR A 598 -9.17 -4.74 -16.81
CA THR A 598 -8.92 -6.12 -16.35
C THR A 598 -8.63 -6.16 -14.85
N MET A 599 -9.00 -7.27 -14.19
CA MET A 599 -8.62 -7.54 -12.79
C MET A 599 -7.13 -7.89 -12.61
N ARG A 600 -6.45 -8.28 -13.70
CA ARG A 600 -5.05 -8.75 -13.69
C ARG A 600 -4.19 -7.94 -14.69
N PRO A 601 -4.08 -6.61 -14.53
CA PRO A 601 -3.23 -5.78 -15.38
C PRO A 601 -1.75 -6.14 -15.17
N GLN A 602 -0.97 -6.10 -16.24
CA GLN A 602 0.46 -6.43 -16.27
C GLN A 602 1.23 -5.24 -16.85
N PRO A 603 2.49 -5.01 -16.44
CA PRO A 603 3.37 -4.06 -17.12
C PRO A 603 3.84 -4.62 -18.48
N THR A 604 4.26 -3.74 -19.39
CA THR A 604 5.05 -4.15 -20.57
C THR A 604 6.54 -3.90 -20.34
N GLU A 605 7.41 -4.56 -21.10
CA GLU A 605 8.87 -4.37 -20.99
C GLU A 605 9.28 -2.94 -21.41
N GLU A 606 8.54 -2.32 -22.34
CA GLU A 606 8.74 -0.93 -22.74
C GLU A 606 8.39 0.04 -21.60
N GLU A 607 7.31 -0.23 -20.85
CA GLU A 607 6.93 0.56 -19.68
C GLU A 607 7.95 0.42 -18.53
N ILE A 608 8.49 -0.79 -18.32
CA ILE A 608 9.60 -1.04 -17.37
C ILE A 608 10.85 -0.29 -17.81
N GLN A 609 11.32 -0.49 -19.06
CA GLN A 609 12.55 0.12 -19.55
C GLN A 609 12.45 1.65 -19.60
N PHE A 610 11.27 2.23 -19.87
CA PHE A 610 11.03 3.68 -19.77
C PHE A 610 11.34 4.22 -18.37
N ILE A 611 10.89 3.53 -17.30
CA ILE A 611 11.14 3.96 -15.92
C ILE A 611 12.63 3.84 -15.58
N LEU A 612 13.27 2.74 -15.99
CA LEU A 612 14.71 2.53 -15.77
C LEU A 612 15.55 3.58 -16.48
N ASP A 613 15.24 3.90 -17.75
CA ASP A 613 15.85 4.98 -18.53
C ASP A 613 15.70 6.35 -17.85
N ALA A 614 14.51 6.64 -17.32
CA ALA A 614 14.19 7.92 -16.69
C ALA A 614 15.02 8.20 -15.44
N ILE A 615 15.27 7.19 -14.59
CA ILE A 615 16.11 7.34 -13.40
C ILE A 615 17.60 7.23 -13.72
N ALA A 616 18.00 6.50 -14.77
CA ALA A 616 19.40 6.24 -15.11
C ALA A 616 20.22 7.46 -15.55
N ASP A 617 19.60 8.61 -15.83
CA ASP A 617 20.31 9.87 -16.12
C ASP A 617 20.67 10.65 -14.85
N TYR A 618 20.05 10.31 -13.71
CA TYR A 618 20.17 11.01 -12.41
C TYR A 618 21.04 10.25 -11.39
N LEU A 619 21.54 9.06 -11.74
CA LEU A 619 22.23 8.16 -10.81
C LEU A 619 23.67 7.84 -11.22
N VAL A 620 24.55 7.66 -10.23
CA VAL A 620 25.93 7.14 -10.44
C VAL A 620 25.95 5.61 -10.55
N VAL A 621 24.97 4.94 -9.95
CA VAL A 621 24.83 3.48 -10.02
C VAL A 621 24.29 3.06 -11.38
N LYS A 622 24.82 1.97 -11.94
CA LYS A 622 24.30 1.41 -13.18
C LYS A 622 22.93 0.78 -12.91
N VAL A 623 21.87 1.46 -13.34
CA VAL A 623 20.51 0.92 -13.39
C VAL A 623 20.46 -0.30 -14.32
N ARG A 624 19.81 -1.38 -13.89
CA ARG A 624 19.72 -2.64 -14.65
C ARG A 624 18.33 -3.26 -14.53
N ARG A 625 17.82 -3.84 -15.63
CA ARG A 625 16.61 -4.69 -15.62
C ARG A 625 16.72 -5.90 -14.70
N SER A 626 17.94 -6.42 -14.49
CA SER A 626 18.24 -7.49 -13.52
C SER A 626 17.97 -7.15 -12.06
N ASP A 627 17.78 -5.86 -11.76
CA ASP A 627 17.60 -5.37 -10.40
C ASP A 627 16.12 -5.07 -10.11
N VAL A 628 15.23 -5.27 -11.09
CA VAL A 628 13.78 -5.17 -10.89
C VAL A 628 13.33 -6.43 -10.14
N GLN A 629 12.98 -6.28 -8.86
CA GLN A 629 12.50 -7.35 -8.00
C GLN A 629 11.00 -7.64 -8.21
N SER A 630 10.25 -6.63 -8.63
CA SER A 630 8.82 -6.71 -8.96
C SER A 630 8.45 -5.57 -9.90
N ALA A 631 7.55 -5.79 -10.85
CA ALA A 631 7.00 -4.75 -11.71
C ALA A 631 5.49 -4.92 -11.86
N TRP A 632 4.70 -3.88 -11.63
CA TRP A 632 3.24 -4.00 -11.52
C TRP A 632 2.52 -2.84 -12.20
N SER A 633 1.39 -3.13 -12.83
CA SER A 633 0.48 -2.13 -13.40
C SER A 633 -0.78 -1.96 -12.55
N GLY A 634 -1.36 -0.76 -12.55
CA GLY A 634 -2.71 -0.47 -12.07
C GLY A 634 -3.50 0.46 -13.00
N ILE A 635 -4.81 0.21 -13.11
CA ILE A 635 -5.70 0.94 -14.02
C ILE A 635 -6.35 2.12 -13.27
N ARG A 636 -6.14 3.33 -13.77
CA ARG A 636 -6.74 4.57 -13.27
C ARG A 636 -8.15 4.74 -13.85
N PRO A 637 -9.20 4.89 -13.03
CA PRO A 637 -10.53 5.24 -13.51
C PRO A 637 -10.60 6.76 -13.73
N LEU A 638 -10.15 7.26 -14.88
CA LEU A 638 -10.31 8.68 -15.19
C LEU A 638 -11.77 8.93 -15.57
N ALA A 639 -12.43 9.86 -14.87
CA ALA A 639 -13.86 10.10 -15.04
C ALA A 639 -14.15 11.11 -16.16
N LEU A 640 -15.07 10.77 -17.05
CA LEU A 640 -15.78 11.73 -17.87
C LEU A 640 -17.02 12.19 -17.10
N ASP A 641 -17.18 13.50 -16.90
CA ASP A 641 -18.42 14.05 -16.34
C ASP A 641 -19.46 14.19 -17.47
N PRO A 642 -20.59 13.45 -17.45
CA PRO A 642 -21.62 13.56 -18.48
C PRO A 642 -22.36 14.91 -18.49
N ASN A 643 -22.13 15.77 -17.49
CA ASN A 643 -22.72 17.11 -17.40
C ASN A 643 -21.76 18.21 -17.90
N ALA A 644 -20.51 17.89 -18.22
CA ALA A 644 -19.50 18.87 -18.64
C ALA A 644 -19.74 19.36 -20.08
N THR A 645 -19.64 20.67 -20.28
CA THR A 645 -19.82 21.32 -21.59
C THR A 645 -18.70 21.00 -22.60
N ASP A 646 -17.54 20.55 -22.12
CA ASP A 646 -16.42 20.05 -22.92
C ASP A 646 -16.12 18.60 -22.54
N THR A 647 -16.63 17.67 -23.35
CA THR A 647 -16.50 16.22 -23.16
C THR A 647 -15.11 15.67 -23.54
N ALA A 648 -14.21 16.50 -24.06
CA ALA A 648 -12.87 16.05 -24.50
C ALA A 648 -11.85 15.97 -23.35
N SER A 649 -12.14 16.53 -22.17
CA SER A 649 -11.23 16.51 -21.01
C SER A 649 -11.76 15.62 -19.87
N ALA A 650 -11.06 14.53 -19.59
CA ALA A 650 -11.37 13.69 -18.43
C ALA A 650 -11.06 14.45 -17.14
N SER A 651 -12.04 14.51 -16.23
CA SER A 651 -11.92 15.17 -14.95
C SER A 651 -10.85 14.49 -14.10
N ARG A 652 -10.08 15.31 -13.37
CA ARG A 652 -9.12 14.88 -12.35
C ARG A 652 -9.66 15.05 -10.93
N ASP A 653 -10.92 15.44 -10.81
CA ASP A 653 -11.71 15.39 -9.59
C ASP A 653 -12.46 14.04 -9.49
N HIS A 654 -13.25 13.82 -8.43
CA HIS A 654 -14.29 12.79 -8.44
C HIS A 654 -15.60 13.31 -9.03
N VAL A 655 -16.46 12.38 -9.45
CA VAL A 655 -17.82 12.67 -9.93
C VAL A 655 -18.80 11.77 -9.18
N VAL A 656 -19.87 12.35 -8.66
CA VAL A 656 -21.00 11.63 -8.03
C VAL A 656 -22.25 11.85 -8.89
N THR A 657 -22.60 10.87 -9.71
CA THR A 657 -23.84 10.88 -10.51
C THR A 657 -24.92 10.02 -9.86
N VAL A 658 -26.17 10.25 -10.27
CA VAL A 658 -27.28 9.33 -10.01
C VAL A 658 -27.97 9.08 -11.34
N ASP A 659 -27.97 7.82 -11.78
CA ASP A 659 -28.65 7.39 -13.00
C ASP A 659 -30.19 7.38 -12.77
N PRO A 660 -31.04 7.47 -13.82
CA PRO A 660 -32.49 7.69 -13.66
C PRO A 660 -33.28 6.69 -12.79
N ASP A 661 -32.74 5.49 -12.58
CA ASP A 661 -33.28 4.44 -11.71
C ASP A 661 -32.82 4.55 -10.24
N GLY A 662 -32.08 5.59 -9.87
CA GLY A 662 -31.62 5.84 -8.50
C GLY A 662 -30.28 5.16 -8.16
N LEU A 663 -29.61 4.51 -9.12
CA LEU A 663 -28.24 4.02 -8.89
C LEU A 663 -27.27 5.20 -8.75
N ILE A 664 -26.63 5.32 -7.59
CA ILE A 664 -25.62 6.35 -7.32
C ILE A 664 -24.26 5.82 -7.77
N THR A 665 -23.55 6.53 -8.64
CA THR A 665 -22.18 6.15 -9.06
C THR A 665 -21.19 7.19 -8.58
N VAL A 666 -20.13 6.76 -7.88
CA VAL A 666 -19.00 7.59 -7.47
C VAL A 666 -17.70 7.04 -8.05
N THR A 667 -17.05 7.84 -8.89
CA THR A 667 -15.83 7.45 -9.61
C THR A 667 -14.91 8.65 -9.89
N GLY A 668 -13.75 8.42 -10.51
CA GLY A 668 -12.68 9.41 -10.61
C GLY A 668 -11.92 9.56 -9.28
N GLY A 669 -11.50 10.79 -8.98
CA GLY A 669 -10.89 11.16 -7.71
C GLY A 669 -9.47 10.63 -7.51
N LYS A 670 -9.02 10.62 -6.25
CA LYS A 670 -7.65 10.26 -5.85
C LYS A 670 -7.67 9.60 -4.48
N TRP A 671 -6.65 8.78 -4.19
CA TRP A 671 -6.43 8.27 -2.82
C TRP A 671 -6.31 9.38 -1.76
N THR A 672 -5.76 10.56 -2.11
CA THR A 672 -5.73 11.70 -1.17
C THR A 672 -7.12 12.12 -0.70
N THR A 673 -8.11 12.14 -1.60
CA THR A 673 -9.44 12.71 -1.34
C THR A 673 -10.52 11.66 -1.04
N TYR A 674 -10.12 10.41 -0.72
CA TYR A 674 -11.05 9.29 -0.55
C TYR A 674 -12.14 9.52 0.51
N ARG A 675 -11.85 10.32 1.54
CA ARG A 675 -12.77 10.61 2.65
C ARG A 675 -13.78 11.69 2.26
N LEU A 676 -13.36 12.74 1.55
CA LEU A 676 -14.26 13.67 0.87
C LEU A 676 -15.15 12.97 -0.18
N MET A 677 -14.58 12.11 -1.04
CA MET A 677 -15.32 11.28 -2.01
C MET A 677 -16.41 10.44 -1.34
N ALA A 678 -16.08 9.84 -0.18
CA ALA A 678 -17.02 9.08 0.62
C ALA A 678 -18.12 9.96 1.22
N GLN A 679 -17.75 11.11 1.79
CA GLN A 679 -18.70 12.06 2.36
C GLN A 679 -19.72 12.52 1.33
N ASP A 680 -19.27 12.94 0.13
CA ASP A 680 -20.17 13.42 -0.93
C ASP A 680 -21.12 12.32 -1.44
N ALA A 681 -20.63 11.08 -1.55
CA ALA A 681 -21.43 9.93 -1.96
C ALA A 681 -22.48 9.53 -0.90
N ILE A 682 -22.13 9.59 0.39
CA ILE A 682 -23.07 9.33 1.49
C ILE A 682 -24.06 10.48 1.67
N ASP A 683 -23.63 11.74 1.56
CA ASP A 683 -24.52 12.90 1.58
C ASP A 683 -25.55 12.82 0.43
N ARG A 684 -25.13 12.39 -0.77
CA ARG A 684 -26.06 12.13 -1.87
C ARG A 684 -27.00 10.95 -1.62
N ALA A 685 -26.53 9.85 -1.04
CA ALA A 685 -27.38 8.72 -0.66
C ALA A 685 -28.43 9.09 0.41
N VAL A 686 -28.04 9.86 1.42
CA VAL A 686 -28.97 10.35 2.44
C VAL A 686 -30.06 11.22 1.83
N ALA A 687 -29.71 12.10 0.88
CA ALA A 687 -30.67 12.93 0.16
C ALA A 687 -31.59 12.12 -0.78
N GLU A 688 -31.05 11.25 -1.62
CA GLU A 688 -31.81 10.47 -2.62
C GLU A 688 -32.74 9.43 -1.96
N GLY A 689 -32.30 8.80 -0.86
CA GLY A 689 -33.10 7.83 -0.10
C GLY A 689 -34.03 8.43 0.96
N GLY A 690 -33.97 9.74 1.21
CA GLY A 690 -34.72 10.39 2.31
C GLY A 690 -34.32 9.86 3.71
N LEU A 691 -33.08 9.41 3.86
CA LEU A 691 -32.58 8.70 5.04
C LEU A 691 -32.39 9.63 6.24
N LYS A 692 -32.23 9.04 7.43
CA LYS A 692 -31.83 9.76 8.65
C LYS A 692 -30.44 9.33 9.05
N ALA A 693 -29.51 10.28 9.00
CA ALA A 693 -28.11 10.10 9.32
C ALA A 693 -27.63 11.25 10.20
N ASP A 694 -26.66 10.99 11.07
CA ASP A 694 -25.90 12.06 11.72
C ASP A 694 -24.94 12.75 10.73
N ALA A 695 -24.35 13.87 11.15
CA ALA A 695 -23.35 14.58 10.36
C ALA A 695 -22.04 13.79 10.21
N CYS A 696 -21.34 13.96 9.08
CA CYS A 696 -20.04 13.35 8.84
C CYS A 696 -19.05 13.67 9.97
N SER A 697 -18.43 12.64 10.56
CA SER A 697 -17.43 12.77 11.63
C SER A 697 -16.04 12.23 11.25
N THR A 698 -15.89 11.72 10.01
CA THR A 698 -14.69 11.00 9.55
C THR A 698 -13.42 11.85 9.53
N ALA A 699 -13.53 13.18 9.46
CA ALA A 699 -12.39 14.10 9.52
C ALA A 699 -11.62 14.07 10.87
N HIS A 700 -12.19 13.45 11.91
CA HIS A 700 -11.59 13.28 13.23
C HIS A 700 -11.63 11.82 13.71
N LEU A 701 -11.96 10.87 12.82
CA LEU A 701 -12.07 9.46 13.15
C LEU A 701 -10.74 8.73 12.90
N LYS A 702 -10.02 8.44 13.98
CA LYS A 702 -8.95 7.45 13.98
C LYS A 702 -9.46 6.08 13.54
N LEU A 703 -8.67 5.36 12.75
CA LEU A 703 -8.99 3.98 12.35
C LEU A 703 -8.37 2.97 13.34
N ILE A 704 -8.83 1.72 13.30
CA ILE A 704 -8.25 0.60 14.06
C ILE A 704 -6.71 0.57 13.92
N GLY A 705 -6.00 0.34 15.03
CA GLY A 705 -4.54 0.43 15.11
C GLY A 705 -4.00 1.82 15.50
N SER A 706 -4.82 2.88 15.46
CA SER A 706 -4.36 4.27 15.62
C SER A 706 -4.56 4.88 17.00
N GLU A 707 -5.19 4.17 17.96
CA GLU A 707 -5.52 4.75 19.25
C GLU A 707 -4.34 4.68 20.22
N GLY A 708 -3.77 3.49 20.38
CA GLY A 708 -2.56 3.26 21.18
C GLY A 708 -1.25 3.52 20.44
N TYR A 709 -1.28 4.16 19.27
CA TYR A 709 -0.08 4.38 18.46
C TYR A 709 0.74 5.60 18.92
N HIS A 710 2.04 5.39 19.03
CA HIS A 710 3.07 6.42 19.19
C HIS A 710 4.36 5.93 18.51
N SER A 711 5.23 6.86 18.12
CA SER A 711 6.46 6.55 17.35
C SER A 711 7.46 5.64 18.07
N ALA A 712 7.34 5.48 19.40
CA ALA A 712 8.17 4.59 20.20
C ALA A 712 7.54 3.19 20.42
N LEU A 713 6.31 2.92 20.00
CA LEU A 713 5.59 1.66 20.28
C LEU A 713 6.38 0.39 19.88
N PHE A 714 7.25 0.49 18.88
CA PHE A 714 8.12 -0.63 18.47
C PHE A 714 9.08 -1.08 19.60
N THR A 715 9.46 -0.21 20.54
CA THR A 715 10.29 -0.61 21.68
C THR A 715 9.51 -1.48 22.66
N GLU A 716 8.23 -1.17 22.88
CA GLU A 716 7.35 -1.96 23.75
C GLU A 716 7.03 -3.32 23.10
N VAL A 717 6.74 -3.34 21.80
CA VAL A 717 6.55 -4.57 21.01
C VAL A 717 7.80 -5.47 21.04
N ALA A 718 9.01 -4.89 21.00
CA ALA A 718 10.26 -5.64 21.12
C ALA A 718 10.59 -6.09 22.56
N GLN A 719 10.29 -5.27 23.57
CA GLN A 719 10.59 -5.57 24.98
C GLN A 719 9.62 -6.57 25.61
N ASN A 720 8.35 -6.54 25.20
CA ASN A 720 7.30 -7.40 25.75
C ASN A 720 7.32 -8.82 25.14
N TYR A 721 8.11 -9.09 24.09
CA TYR A 721 8.18 -10.40 23.45
C TYR A 721 8.99 -11.39 24.30
N VAL A 722 8.31 -12.34 24.95
CA VAL A 722 8.85 -13.17 26.05
C VAL A 722 9.69 -14.37 25.56
N VAL A 723 9.94 -14.50 24.25
CA VAL A 723 10.69 -15.63 23.66
C VAL A 723 12.08 -15.17 23.18
N PRO A 724 13.11 -15.20 24.05
CA PRO A 724 14.44 -14.68 23.71
C PRO A 724 15.18 -15.53 22.67
N HIS A 725 15.89 -14.83 21.80
CA HIS A 725 17.10 -15.27 21.08
C HIS A 725 17.15 -16.71 20.56
N ARG A 726 16.19 -17.07 19.70
CA ARG A 726 16.44 -18.04 18.62
C ARG A 726 16.86 -17.30 17.34
N PRO A 727 17.56 -17.96 16.40
CA PRO A 727 17.74 -17.42 15.05
C PRO A 727 16.36 -17.13 14.42
N GLY A 728 16.06 -15.84 14.19
CA GLY A 728 14.74 -15.40 13.74
C GLY A 728 13.75 -15.06 14.87
N ALA A 729 14.21 -14.55 16.02
CA ALA A 729 13.35 -13.84 16.97
C ALA A 729 12.85 -12.48 16.41
N ILE A 730 11.89 -11.85 17.10
CA ILE A 730 11.41 -10.50 16.79
C ILE A 730 12.50 -9.49 17.17
N ASP A 731 13.24 -9.02 16.17
CA ASP A 731 14.24 -7.97 16.31
C ASP A 731 13.65 -6.57 16.03
N THR A 732 14.46 -5.52 16.18
CA THR A 732 14.05 -4.12 16.00
C THR A 732 13.51 -3.81 14.60
N ASN A 733 13.94 -4.50 13.54
CA ASN A 733 13.39 -4.33 12.19
C ASN A 733 12.00 -4.96 12.09
N VAL A 734 11.80 -6.17 12.62
CA VAL A 734 10.48 -6.79 12.74
C VAL A 734 9.52 -5.94 13.57
N ALA A 735 9.94 -5.50 14.76
CA ALA A 735 9.08 -4.72 15.66
C ALA A 735 8.64 -3.38 15.05
N LYS A 736 9.56 -2.69 14.33
CA LYS A 736 9.22 -1.49 13.55
C LYS A 736 8.21 -1.79 12.43
N TYR A 737 8.46 -2.84 11.65
CA TYR A 737 7.57 -3.25 10.55
C TYR A 737 6.17 -3.64 11.04
N LEU A 738 6.06 -4.38 12.15
CA LEU A 738 4.77 -4.74 12.75
C LEU A 738 4.00 -3.50 13.19
N VAL A 739 4.66 -2.55 13.86
CA VAL A 739 4.04 -1.27 14.26
C VAL A 739 3.63 -0.42 13.05
N ALA A 740 4.46 -0.36 12.00
CA ALA A 740 4.15 0.33 10.74
C ALA A 740 3.09 -0.40 9.86
N SER A 741 2.68 -1.61 10.23
CA SER A 741 1.68 -2.42 9.51
C SER A 741 0.37 -2.59 10.28
N TYR A 742 0.43 -2.61 11.62
CA TYR A 742 -0.68 -2.96 12.51
C TYR A 742 -0.93 -1.95 13.63
N GLY A 743 -0.04 -0.99 13.86
CA GLY A 743 -0.18 0.03 14.91
C GLY A 743 -0.32 -0.61 16.29
N ASP A 744 -1.33 -0.19 17.06
CA ASP A 744 -1.65 -0.78 18.37
C ASP A 744 -2.06 -2.27 18.33
N ARG A 745 -2.40 -2.83 17.15
CA ARG A 745 -2.63 -4.27 16.97
C ARG A 745 -1.35 -5.11 16.87
N ALA A 746 -0.16 -4.49 16.77
CA ALA A 746 1.10 -5.23 16.66
C ALA A 746 1.32 -6.22 17.82
N ALA A 747 0.85 -5.88 19.02
CA ALA A 747 0.90 -6.75 20.20
C ALA A 747 0.06 -8.05 20.05
N GLU A 748 -1.02 -8.03 19.28
CA GLU A 748 -1.82 -9.23 19.00
C GLU A 748 -1.06 -10.19 18.06
N VAL A 749 -0.32 -9.65 17.10
CA VAL A 749 0.55 -10.45 16.20
C VAL A 749 1.69 -11.10 17.00
N THR A 750 2.34 -10.35 17.90
CA THR A 750 3.39 -10.93 18.75
C THR A 750 2.85 -11.98 19.72
N HIS A 751 1.64 -11.79 20.26
CA HIS A 751 1.00 -12.79 21.13
C HIS A 751 0.74 -14.12 20.40
N ILE A 752 0.29 -14.05 19.14
CA ILE A 752 0.13 -15.24 18.28
C ILE A 752 1.50 -15.90 18.00
N ALA A 753 2.54 -15.09 17.74
CA ALA A 753 3.90 -15.55 17.52
C ALA A 753 4.46 -16.33 18.72
N GLU A 754 4.18 -15.88 19.95
CA GLU A 754 4.53 -16.58 21.19
C GLU A 754 3.74 -17.88 21.36
N GLN A 755 2.41 -17.79 21.40
CA GLN A 755 1.53 -18.91 21.75
C GLN A 755 1.67 -20.10 20.78
N ARG A 756 1.73 -19.81 19.47
CA ARG A 756 1.87 -20.85 18.42
C ARG A 756 3.30 -21.06 17.97
N LYS A 757 4.29 -20.35 18.53
CA LYS A 757 5.71 -20.38 18.16
C LYS A 757 5.97 -19.95 16.70
N LEU A 758 5.09 -19.11 16.16
CA LEU A 758 5.10 -18.60 14.77
C LEU A 758 5.88 -17.27 14.61
N GLY A 759 6.76 -16.93 15.55
CA GLY A 759 7.62 -15.74 15.48
C GLY A 759 8.77 -15.80 14.45
N LYS A 760 8.84 -16.86 13.64
CA LYS A 760 9.81 -17.02 12.56
C LYS A 760 9.39 -16.19 11.34
N ARG A 761 10.36 -15.56 10.66
CA ARG A 761 10.15 -14.92 9.35
C ARG A 761 9.75 -15.96 8.28
N ILE A 762 8.75 -15.67 7.45
CA ILE A 762 8.28 -16.57 6.38
C ILE A 762 9.37 -16.77 5.31
N VAL A 763 10.02 -15.67 4.91
CA VAL A 763 11.09 -15.66 3.89
C VAL A 763 12.28 -14.84 4.38
N ARG A 764 13.50 -15.24 3.97
CA ARG A 764 14.74 -14.54 4.34
C ARG A 764 14.79 -13.16 3.65
N GLY A 765 15.19 -12.13 4.40
CA GLY A 765 15.38 -10.76 3.90
C GLY A 765 14.21 -9.82 4.20
N TYR A 766 13.04 -10.35 4.56
CA TYR A 766 11.84 -9.55 4.86
C TYR A 766 11.43 -9.71 6.33
N PRO A 767 10.84 -8.68 6.97
CA PRO A 767 10.40 -8.73 8.37
C PRO A 767 9.16 -9.59 8.63
N ILE A 768 8.48 -10.07 7.58
CA ILE A 768 7.18 -10.76 7.62
C ILE A 768 7.26 -12.08 8.39
N LEU A 769 6.42 -12.25 9.41
CA LEU A 769 6.32 -13.40 10.31
C LEU A 769 5.24 -14.40 9.92
N GLU A 770 5.44 -15.69 10.24
CA GLU A 770 4.42 -16.74 10.09
C GLU A 770 3.13 -16.43 10.90
N ALA A 771 3.25 -15.72 12.02
CA ALA A 771 2.13 -15.27 12.84
C ALA A 771 1.18 -14.28 12.13
N GLU A 772 1.66 -13.49 11.16
CA GLU A 772 0.82 -12.54 10.41
C GLU A 772 -0.24 -13.25 9.56
N VAL A 773 0.04 -14.46 9.07
CA VAL A 773 -0.93 -15.27 8.32
C VAL A 773 -2.16 -15.55 9.19
N ILE A 774 -1.91 -16.00 10.41
CA ILE A 774 -2.94 -16.35 11.39
C ILE A 774 -3.71 -15.09 11.85
N TYR A 775 -3.01 -13.98 12.10
CA TYR A 775 -3.64 -12.71 12.45
C TYR A 775 -4.56 -12.20 11.32
N ALA A 776 -4.07 -12.19 10.08
CA ALA A 776 -4.81 -11.69 8.93
C ALA A 776 -6.06 -12.53 8.61
N VAL A 777 -5.98 -13.86 8.74
CA VAL A 777 -7.11 -14.78 8.59
C VAL A 777 -8.20 -14.51 9.63
N ASN A 778 -7.84 -14.28 10.88
CA ASN A 778 -8.79 -14.14 11.98
C ASN A 778 -9.36 -12.71 12.16
N ASN A 779 -8.56 -11.69 11.86
CA ASN A 779 -8.86 -10.30 12.22
C ASN A 779 -8.93 -9.32 11.03
N GLU A 780 -8.63 -9.77 9.80
CA GLU A 780 -8.55 -8.87 8.62
C GLU A 780 -9.21 -9.44 7.35
N TYR A 781 -10.13 -10.39 7.51
CA TYR A 781 -10.87 -11.04 6.41
C TYR A 781 -9.98 -11.64 5.30
N CYS A 782 -8.81 -12.17 5.65
CA CYS A 782 -7.91 -12.81 4.67
C CYS A 782 -8.47 -14.20 4.29
N GLU A 783 -8.85 -14.39 3.03
CA GLU A 783 -9.53 -15.60 2.55
C GLU A 783 -8.70 -16.44 1.59
N THR A 784 -7.82 -15.83 0.78
CA THR A 784 -6.93 -16.49 -0.18
C THR A 784 -5.45 -16.13 0.07
N PRO A 785 -4.47 -16.90 -0.46
CA PRO A 785 -3.06 -16.52 -0.35
C PRO A 785 -2.76 -15.21 -1.09
N GLU A 786 -3.47 -14.91 -2.19
CA GLU A 786 -3.38 -13.63 -2.90
C GLU A 786 -3.66 -12.44 -1.96
N ASP A 787 -4.65 -12.56 -1.08
CA ASP A 787 -5.02 -11.54 -0.09
C ASP A 787 -3.85 -11.22 0.83
N PHE A 788 -3.13 -12.26 1.26
CA PHE A 788 -1.98 -12.13 2.13
C PHE A 788 -0.79 -11.48 1.41
N ILE A 789 -0.29 -12.10 0.33
CA ILE A 789 0.96 -11.68 -0.34
C ILE A 789 0.83 -10.33 -1.06
N ALA A 790 -0.37 -9.97 -1.53
CA ALA A 790 -0.58 -8.76 -2.30
C ALA A 790 -0.99 -7.57 -1.42
N ARG A 791 -1.85 -7.81 -0.42
CA ARG A 791 -2.62 -6.76 0.26
C ARG A 791 -2.36 -6.66 1.76
N ARG A 792 -2.03 -7.77 2.46
CA ARG A 792 -1.61 -7.73 3.87
C ARG A 792 -0.13 -7.36 4.00
N THR A 793 0.77 -8.17 3.46
CA THR A 793 2.24 -8.02 3.66
C THR A 793 2.96 -7.29 2.53
N ARG A 794 2.27 -7.08 1.41
CA ARG A 794 2.80 -6.46 0.17
C ARG A 794 3.92 -7.21 -0.54
N LEU A 795 4.35 -8.38 -0.07
CA LEU A 795 5.54 -9.09 -0.59
C LEU A 795 5.58 -9.23 -2.12
N ALA A 796 4.45 -9.49 -2.79
CA ALA A 796 4.37 -9.58 -4.26
C ALA A 796 4.80 -8.28 -4.97
N PHE A 797 4.54 -7.12 -4.35
CA PHE A 797 4.94 -5.80 -4.84
C PHE A 797 6.40 -5.45 -4.48
N LEU A 798 7.02 -6.16 -3.53
CA LEU A 798 8.38 -5.92 -3.09
C LEU A 798 9.37 -6.77 -3.88
N ASP A 799 9.16 -8.10 -3.88
CA ASP A 799 10.03 -9.05 -4.57
C ASP A 799 9.24 -10.30 -4.97
N LYS A 800 9.12 -10.52 -6.29
CA LYS A 800 8.39 -11.63 -6.90
C LYS A 800 9.00 -12.99 -6.49
N LEU A 801 10.32 -13.10 -6.46
CA LEU A 801 11.04 -14.35 -6.18
C LEU A 801 10.99 -14.72 -4.69
N ALA A 802 11.09 -13.73 -3.79
CA ALA A 802 10.87 -13.93 -2.36
C ALA A 802 9.41 -14.29 -2.08
N CYS A 803 8.46 -13.73 -2.84
CA CYS A 803 7.05 -14.09 -2.78
C CYS A 803 6.79 -15.53 -3.26
N GLU A 804 7.41 -15.98 -4.36
CA GLU A 804 7.34 -17.38 -4.84
C GLU A 804 7.88 -18.36 -3.80
N GLN A 805 8.95 -18.00 -3.08
CA GLN A 805 9.51 -18.80 -1.98
C GLN A 805 8.64 -18.82 -0.71
N ALA A 806 7.90 -17.74 -0.43
CA ALA A 806 7.03 -17.64 0.74
C ALA A 806 5.71 -18.42 0.58
N LEU A 807 5.20 -18.54 -0.66
CA LEU A 807 3.86 -19.05 -0.95
C LEU A 807 3.54 -20.45 -0.38
N PRO A 808 4.42 -21.47 -0.46
CA PRO A 808 4.13 -22.79 0.08
C PRO A 808 3.85 -22.77 1.59
N ARG A 809 4.65 -22.01 2.36
CA ARG A 809 4.49 -21.85 3.81
C ARG A 809 3.26 -21.01 4.18
N VAL A 810 2.92 -20.00 3.37
CA VAL A 810 1.66 -19.23 3.55
C VAL A 810 0.44 -20.15 3.33
N VAL A 811 0.45 -20.95 2.26
CA VAL A 811 -0.63 -21.91 1.94
C VAL A 811 -0.76 -22.97 3.03
N GLU A 812 0.34 -23.52 3.53
CA GLU A 812 0.37 -24.48 4.65
C GLU A 812 -0.34 -23.92 5.90
N LEU A 813 0.02 -22.70 6.32
CA LEU A 813 -0.56 -22.02 7.48
C LEU A 813 -2.03 -21.63 7.28
N MET A 814 -2.42 -21.17 6.08
CA MET A 814 -3.83 -20.88 5.77
C MET A 814 -4.68 -22.15 5.69
N ALA A 815 -4.12 -23.26 5.20
CA ALA A 815 -4.80 -24.55 5.13
C ALA A 815 -5.04 -25.17 6.52
N GLU A 816 -4.08 -25.04 7.45
CA GLU A 816 -4.28 -25.39 8.86
C GLU A 816 -5.41 -24.57 9.48
N GLU A 817 -5.33 -23.23 9.36
CA GLU A 817 -6.24 -22.32 10.07
C GLU A 817 -7.67 -22.36 9.53
N LYS A 818 -7.83 -22.35 8.20
CA LYS A 818 -9.13 -22.37 7.51
C LYS A 818 -9.58 -23.79 7.13
N ARG A 819 -8.87 -24.82 7.61
CA ARG A 819 -9.17 -26.27 7.47
C ARG A 819 -9.43 -26.70 6.02
N TRP A 820 -8.51 -26.38 5.12
CA TRP A 820 -8.60 -26.74 3.71
C TRP A 820 -8.21 -28.21 3.47
N SER A 821 -8.82 -28.85 2.48
CA SER A 821 -8.31 -30.11 1.91
C SER A 821 -7.01 -29.86 1.13
N ARG A 822 -6.18 -30.90 0.92
CA ARG A 822 -4.94 -30.76 0.12
C ARG A 822 -5.25 -30.27 -1.28
N ARG A 823 -6.29 -30.83 -1.92
CA ARG A 823 -6.86 -30.38 -3.20
C ARG A 823 -7.17 -28.87 -3.24
N ARG A 824 -7.76 -28.29 -2.18
CA ARG A 824 -7.96 -26.82 -2.10
C ARG A 824 -6.64 -26.09 -1.91
N ALA A 825 -5.76 -26.55 -1.01
CA ALA A 825 -4.46 -25.91 -0.79
C ALA A 825 -3.61 -25.84 -2.08
N ALA A 826 -3.58 -26.92 -2.87
CA ALA A 826 -2.92 -26.95 -4.17
C ALA A 826 -3.58 -26.01 -5.20
N ALA A 827 -4.91 -25.93 -5.22
CA ALA A 827 -5.63 -24.99 -6.09
C ALA A 827 -5.35 -23.51 -5.72
N GLU A 828 -5.32 -23.18 -4.43
CA GLU A 828 -4.98 -21.84 -3.91
C GLU A 828 -3.51 -21.47 -4.20
N LEU A 829 -2.58 -22.44 -4.08
CA LEU A 829 -1.18 -22.28 -4.46
C LEU A 829 -1.03 -22.01 -5.97
N ARG A 830 -1.70 -22.79 -6.83
CA ARG A 830 -1.74 -22.58 -8.29
C ARG A 830 -2.32 -21.21 -8.65
N ARG A 831 -3.43 -20.81 -8.03
CA ARG A 831 -4.06 -19.48 -8.20
C ARG A 831 -3.09 -18.36 -7.84
N ALA A 832 -2.42 -18.46 -6.69
CA ALA A 832 -1.50 -17.44 -6.21
C ALA A 832 -0.20 -17.34 -7.05
N LEU A 833 0.34 -18.47 -7.54
CA LEU A 833 1.47 -18.47 -8.46
C LEU A 833 1.09 -17.84 -9.82
N ALA A 834 -0.11 -18.10 -10.32
CA ALA A 834 -0.63 -17.46 -11.55
C ALA A 834 -0.91 -15.95 -11.37
N PHE A 835 -1.32 -15.51 -10.17
CA PHE A 835 -1.37 -14.09 -9.81
C PHE A 835 0.02 -13.46 -9.80
N LEU A 836 1.01 -14.16 -9.26
CA LEU A 836 2.36 -13.63 -9.09
C LEU A 836 3.10 -13.42 -10.43
N GLN A 837 2.63 -14.04 -11.52
CA GLN A 837 3.12 -13.73 -12.87
C GLN A 837 2.65 -12.36 -13.39
N THR A 838 1.68 -11.66 -12.76
CA THR A 838 1.35 -10.27 -13.10
C THR A 838 2.32 -9.24 -12.48
N PHE A 839 3.36 -9.70 -11.78
CA PHE A 839 4.36 -8.86 -11.11
C PHE A 839 5.70 -8.82 -11.87
N ASP A 840 5.65 -9.09 -13.17
CA ASP A 840 6.73 -8.89 -14.13
C ASP A 840 6.10 -8.58 -15.51
N ALA A 841 6.90 -8.19 -16.49
CA ALA A 841 6.44 -8.18 -17.88
C ALA A 841 6.25 -9.63 -18.37
N PRO A 842 5.23 -9.93 -19.19
CA PRO A 842 5.06 -11.26 -19.78
C PRO A 842 6.27 -11.59 -20.66
N HIS A 843 6.91 -12.74 -20.42
CA HIS A 843 7.95 -13.22 -21.32
C HIS A 843 7.38 -13.41 -22.74
N PRO A 844 8.10 -12.98 -23.80
CA PRO A 844 7.71 -13.33 -25.16
C PRO A 844 7.68 -14.86 -25.29
N ALA A 845 6.62 -15.39 -25.91
CA ALA A 845 6.49 -16.82 -26.14
C ALA A 845 7.67 -17.32 -26.99
N ALA A 846 8.33 -18.37 -26.52
CA ALA A 846 9.55 -18.95 -27.08
C ALA A 846 9.28 -19.99 -28.18
#